data_AF-A0A094B0H4-F1
#
_entry.id   AF-A0A094B0H4-F1
#
_cell.length_a   1.000
_cell.length_b   1.000
_cell.length_c   1.000
_cell.angle_alpha   90.00
_cell.angle_beta   90.00
_cell.angle_gamma   90.00
#
_symmetry.space_group_name_H-M   'P 1'
#
loop_
_entity.id
_entity.type
_entity.pdbx_description
1 polymer ?
#
loop_
_entity_poly.entity_id
_entity_poly.type
_entity_poly.pdbx_seq_one_letter_code
_entity_poly.pdbx_strand_id
1 'polypeptide(L)'
;MAPIKRKRGATAPNTPRTRSATAANATTGTRAAQNATTKPRKPVKSKRKEQPAYASSSASAPSPIKATRAPRAKRSRKSRAMPIATARRAVSLTPSLSSSTSKPSAAPAPTLERNVDNVVLGDILFRAWYPSRHVKEIVGREVVDEKEMLERLYVCKHCFKYSKELMGWVGHGKACERRRGGTAPMVPGRKIYSHGNSGWSVWEVDGEVDSLYCQNLCLFAKLFLDNKSVFFDVTGFTYLLLVHKNPTTDEEQVIGFFSKEKMSWDNNNLACILVFPPWQHKGLGSLLIAVSYEISRREKIIGGPEKPISDLGKMSYIKYWSGEVARYLLGVGDMEKKKTKTVSLDEISAGTWICVEDCLAALKHMNIAVAAGKGKGDVQRVKIDKQQLREWMTASKTGLGPIIDPDGFAPGYGSGLEEVAANSTAANSTTVNSTTAIKGHMKAVVALGDPERNTTALGDCLETAKIPYYEPDSEDWEDYASPFNERLEYTPAAIAVPTTTEHIQLAVSCGVENGVKVTPKAGGHSYASLGLGGEDGHLVIQLDHMYNVTLDTETNIATVAPGARLGHLATELFEQGNRAISHGTCPGVGVSGHALHGGFGMASNTHGLALDWIVGMTVVLANATVVECSESQNPDLFWAMLGAGSSFGIAASYQFKTFEAPANVTWFSARLPWNKTTTQAGLEDLESYAKNTMPAELNMRLAGSSRSASVEGVFYGDEAGLEAALEPFLNKTGGSISDAETGDWMDAIQHYANAKVDVTYPYDTHETFYSKSLTLKGLNGTSAGNFVDYWYGTARNVTRIWWFQIDIHGGKNSAVSKADPKLTSYAHRDKLFLIQLYDRSFGEYPDDGFEFLNDWVSNTTADMAPSDWGMYINYADARMDRATAEKAYWGTNLPRLQQIKAQVDPTEVFYNPISIEPAPATGET
;
A
#
# COMPACT_ATOMS: atom_id res chain seq x y z
N MET A 1 49.69 -9.56 18.06
CA MET A 1 50.55 -9.55 19.26
C MET A 1 51.88 -8.84 18.95
N ALA A 2 52.56 -8.33 19.98
CA ALA A 2 53.94 -7.78 19.95
C ALA A 2 54.15 -6.43 19.17
N PRO A 3 55.14 -5.57 19.57
CA PRO A 3 54.82 -4.13 19.68
C PRO A 3 55.88 -3.08 19.24
N ILE A 4 55.36 -1.88 18.92
CA ILE A 4 55.80 -0.51 19.34
C ILE A 4 57.27 -0.31 19.79
N LYS A 5 58.02 0.61 19.13
CA LYS A 5 58.90 1.62 19.82
C LYS A 5 59.44 2.81 18.96
N ARG A 6 58.88 3.99 19.21
CA ARG A 6 59.42 5.39 19.26
C ARG A 6 60.74 5.82 18.54
N LYS A 7 60.57 6.70 17.52
CA LYS A 7 61.02 8.12 17.36
C LYS A 7 62.51 8.59 17.53
N ARG A 8 62.84 9.61 16.69
CA ARG A 8 64.03 10.52 16.59
C ARG A 8 65.18 9.95 15.72
N GLY A 9 65.82 10.67 14.78
CA GLY A 9 65.63 12.04 14.22
C GLY A 9 66.88 12.94 14.34
N ALA A 10 67.18 13.95 13.49
CA ALA A 10 66.56 14.43 12.23
C ALA A 10 67.47 15.51 11.55
N THR A 11 67.26 15.84 10.25
CA THR A 11 67.99 16.91 9.51
C THR A 11 67.11 17.71 8.51
N ALA A 12 67.56 18.94 8.18
CA ALA A 12 66.95 19.91 7.25
C ALA A 12 67.96 20.21 6.09
N PRO A 13 67.89 21.27 5.22
CA PRO A 13 66.98 22.42 5.17
C PRO A 13 66.46 22.88 3.77
N ASN A 14 65.44 23.75 3.74
CA ASN A 14 65.55 25.14 3.24
C ASN A 14 64.19 25.90 3.19
N THR A 15 64.24 27.22 3.41
CA THR A 15 63.14 28.18 3.14
C THR A 15 63.72 29.54 2.72
N PRO A 16 62.98 30.31 1.92
CA PRO A 16 62.68 31.71 2.26
C PRO A 16 61.15 31.92 2.38
N ARG A 17 60.56 32.60 3.38
CA ARG A 17 60.74 33.98 3.92
C ARG A 17 60.07 35.07 3.06
N THR A 18 59.33 36.06 3.62
CA THR A 18 58.69 36.28 4.95
C THR A 18 57.80 37.55 4.93
N ARG A 19 57.07 37.79 6.04
CA ARG A 19 56.39 39.04 6.52
C ARG A 19 54.88 39.06 6.28
N SER A 20 53.98 39.05 7.27
CA SER A 20 54.02 39.25 8.75
C SER A 20 54.13 40.69 9.27
N ALA A 21 53.11 41.13 10.02
CA ALA A 21 53.20 42.13 11.09
C ALA A 21 52.18 41.77 12.18
N THR A 22 52.59 41.84 13.45
CA THR A 22 51.78 41.56 14.65
C THR A 22 51.95 42.69 15.65
N ALA A 23 50.89 43.05 16.37
CA ALA A 23 50.98 43.81 17.61
C ALA A 23 49.82 43.45 18.56
N ALA A 24 50.07 43.55 19.86
CA ALA A 24 49.08 43.48 20.94
C ALA A 24 49.24 44.74 21.81
N ASN A 25 48.34 45.00 22.78
CA ASN A 25 48.54 44.60 24.18
C ASN A 25 47.54 45.26 25.17
N ALA A 26 47.42 44.63 26.36
CA ALA A 26 47.36 45.24 27.70
C ALA A 26 46.07 45.88 28.32
N THR A 27 45.79 45.38 29.53
CA THR A 27 45.47 46.09 30.80
C THR A 27 44.04 46.49 31.23
N THR A 28 43.91 46.63 32.57
CA THR A 28 42.69 46.68 33.41
C THR A 28 42.54 48.02 34.15
N GLY A 29 41.31 48.43 34.55
CA GLY A 29 41.10 49.70 35.27
C GLY A 29 39.74 49.92 36.00
N THR A 30 39.72 49.62 37.31
CA THR A 30 38.95 50.23 38.43
C THR A 30 37.67 51.10 38.26
N ARG A 31 36.59 50.63 38.93
CA ARG A 31 35.60 51.32 39.81
C ARG A 31 35.34 52.85 39.72
N ALA A 32 34.07 53.22 39.50
CA ALA A 32 33.21 54.07 40.37
C ALA A 32 31.72 53.86 39.95
N ALA A 33 30.66 53.74 40.76
CA ALA A 33 30.30 54.08 42.15
C ALA A 33 29.53 55.41 42.36
N GLN A 34 28.19 55.37 42.29
CA GLN A 34 27.26 56.29 42.96
C GLN A 34 25.99 55.53 43.43
N ASN A 35 25.36 55.98 44.52
CA ASN A 35 24.28 55.28 45.25
C ASN A 35 22.93 56.01 45.19
N ALA A 36 21.80 55.28 45.19
CA ALA A 36 20.49 55.78 45.66
C ALA A 36 19.48 54.67 46.05
N THR A 37 19.64 54.11 47.25
CA THR A 37 18.60 53.74 48.23
C THR A 37 17.22 53.12 47.85
N THR A 38 16.95 52.00 48.55
CA THR A 38 15.67 51.58 49.20
C THR A 38 14.52 50.86 48.44
N LYS A 39 14.16 49.69 48.99
CA LYS A 39 12.93 48.87 48.83
C LYS A 39 11.81 49.35 49.83
N PRO A 40 10.68 48.65 50.00
CA PRO A 40 9.62 48.22 49.05
C PRO A 40 8.19 48.59 49.55
N ARG A 41 7.12 48.34 48.74
CA ARG A 41 5.75 48.16 49.27
C ARG A 41 4.77 47.44 48.32
N LYS A 42 3.98 46.51 48.87
CA LYS A 42 2.63 46.12 48.41
C LYS A 42 1.60 46.78 49.37
N PRO A 43 0.28 46.59 49.18
CA PRO A 43 -0.60 47.06 48.10
C PRO A 43 -1.70 48.01 48.67
N VAL A 44 -2.76 48.37 47.90
CA VAL A 44 -4.20 48.42 48.32
C VAL A 44 -5.12 49.22 47.36
N LYS A 45 -6.40 48.79 47.34
CA LYS A 45 -7.57 49.17 46.52
C LYS A 45 -8.15 50.59 46.77
N SER A 46 -8.92 51.13 45.80
CA SER A 46 -10.26 51.78 45.94
C SER A 46 -10.64 52.57 44.65
N LYS A 47 -11.87 53.01 44.30
CA LYS A 47 -13.33 52.78 44.64
C LYS A 47 -14.14 53.58 43.58
N ARG A 48 -15.47 53.52 43.39
CA ARG A 48 -16.50 52.46 43.29
C ARG A 48 -17.86 53.13 42.94
N LYS A 49 -18.34 53.05 41.69
CA LYS A 49 -19.68 53.51 41.24
C LYS A 49 -20.14 52.69 40.02
N GLU A 50 -21.41 52.30 39.85
CA GLU A 50 -22.53 52.23 40.81
C GLU A 50 -23.52 51.10 40.41
N GLN A 51 -24.65 50.96 41.11
CA GLN A 51 -25.63 49.84 41.09
C GLN A 51 -27.05 50.39 40.83
N PRO A 52 -28.18 49.62 40.85
CA PRO A 52 -28.43 48.16 40.83
C PRO A 52 -29.28 47.78 39.57
N ALA A 53 -30.02 46.66 39.36
CA ALA A 53 -30.86 45.74 40.17
C ALA A 53 -31.32 44.56 39.27
N TYR A 54 -31.82 43.38 39.71
CA TYR A 54 -32.01 42.77 41.03
C TYR A 54 -31.99 41.22 40.95
N ALA A 55 -32.00 40.57 42.11
CA ALA A 55 -32.14 39.14 42.46
C ALA A 55 -33.29 38.34 41.76
N SER A 56 -33.42 37.00 41.78
CA SER A 56 -32.57 35.82 42.15
C SER A 56 -33.29 34.53 41.57
N SER A 57 -33.11 33.24 41.90
CA SER A 57 -32.64 32.48 43.09
C SER A 57 -32.15 31.05 42.72
N SER A 58 -31.81 30.23 43.72
CA SER A 58 -31.27 28.85 43.61
C SER A 58 -32.28 27.71 43.85
N ALA A 59 -31.92 26.52 43.32
CA ALA A 59 -32.00 25.17 43.95
C ALA A 59 -33.07 24.13 43.53
N SER A 60 -32.61 22.86 43.59
CA SER A 60 -33.34 21.57 43.69
C SER A 60 -34.16 21.02 42.51
N ALA A 61 -34.04 19.71 42.29
CA ALA A 61 -34.85 18.90 41.38
C ALA A 61 -36.16 18.42 42.06
N PRO A 62 -37.14 17.94 41.27
CA PRO A 62 -37.57 16.54 41.46
C PRO A 62 -38.02 15.79 40.19
N SER A 63 -38.05 14.46 40.30
CA SER A 63 -38.75 13.51 39.40
C SER A 63 -40.04 12.99 40.11
N PRO A 64 -40.80 12.02 39.56
CA PRO A 64 -41.54 12.03 38.29
C PRO A 64 -43.05 11.69 38.49
N ILE A 65 -43.94 12.03 37.55
CA ILE A 65 -45.38 11.61 37.57
C ILE A 65 -45.82 11.00 36.24
N LYS A 66 -46.80 10.08 36.29
CA LYS A 66 -47.17 9.11 35.23
C LYS A 66 -48.50 9.43 34.52
N ALA A 67 -48.60 8.88 33.30
CA ALA A 67 -49.77 8.23 32.69
C ALA A 67 -50.98 9.04 32.18
N THR A 68 -51.44 8.67 30.98
CA THR A 68 -52.73 7.97 30.80
C THR A 68 -52.73 7.16 29.48
N ARG A 69 -53.82 6.46 29.12
CA ARG A 69 -53.79 5.31 28.19
C ARG A 69 -55.06 5.19 27.33
N ALA A 70 -54.92 4.59 26.14
CA ALA A 70 -55.98 4.00 25.31
C ALA A 70 -56.86 5.01 24.51
N PRO A 71 -57.63 4.60 23.46
CA PRO A 71 -58.02 3.25 23.06
C PRO A 71 -57.50 2.74 21.70
N ARG A 72 -57.86 1.48 21.41
CA ARG A 72 -57.33 0.62 20.34
C ARG A 72 -58.46 0.14 19.43
N ALA A 73 -58.37 0.42 18.12
CA ALA A 73 -59.27 -0.18 17.13
C ALA A 73 -58.72 -1.54 16.64
N LYS A 74 -59.60 -2.52 16.39
CA LYS A 74 -59.25 -3.82 15.80
C LYS A 74 -59.91 -3.95 14.42
N ARG A 75 -59.20 -4.56 13.46
CA ARG A 75 -59.85 -5.41 12.43
C ARG A 75 -58.97 -6.61 12.09
N SER A 76 -59.53 -7.58 11.37
CA SER A 76 -59.23 -9.00 11.57
C SER A 76 -58.47 -9.70 10.45
N ARG A 77 -57.64 -10.66 10.86
CA ARG A 77 -57.12 -11.83 10.11
C ARG A 77 -57.88 -12.18 8.82
N LYS A 78 -57.12 -12.51 7.77
CA LYS A 78 -57.30 -13.78 7.04
C LYS A 78 -55.94 -14.47 6.90
N SER A 79 -55.96 -15.80 6.83
CA SER A 79 -54.80 -16.68 6.87
C SER A 79 -54.78 -17.61 5.67
N ARG A 80 -53.59 -17.91 5.15
CA ARG A 80 -53.32 -19.13 4.38
C ARG A 80 -51.87 -19.54 4.63
N ALA A 81 -51.60 -20.84 4.70
CA ALA A 81 -50.29 -21.38 5.02
C ALA A 81 -49.76 -22.22 3.84
N MET A 82 -48.42 -22.24 3.71
CA MET A 82 -47.54 -23.36 3.29
C MET A 82 -47.82 -24.05 1.92
N PRO A 83 -46.76 -24.43 1.16
CA PRO A 83 -45.82 -25.47 1.59
C PRO A 83 -44.32 -25.17 1.39
N ILE A 84 -43.51 -26.05 1.99
CA ILE A 84 -42.07 -26.20 1.79
C ILE A 84 -41.80 -26.89 0.45
N ALA A 85 -40.77 -26.46 -0.28
CA ALA A 85 -40.14 -27.24 -1.35
C ALA A 85 -38.64 -26.91 -1.46
N THR A 86 -37.79 -27.94 -1.44
CA THR A 86 -36.33 -27.81 -1.63
C THR A 86 -35.97 -27.77 -3.12
N ALA A 87 -35.08 -26.85 -3.52
CA ALA A 87 -34.50 -26.82 -4.86
C ALA A 87 -33.06 -26.30 -4.83
N ARG A 88 -32.11 -27.11 -5.29
CA ARG A 88 -30.73 -26.67 -5.57
C ARG A 88 -30.75 -25.73 -6.79
N ARG A 89 -30.06 -24.60 -6.73
CA ARG A 89 -29.96 -23.64 -7.84
C ARG A 89 -28.60 -23.74 -8.53
N ALA A 90 -28.55 -24.38 -9.69
CA ALA A 90 -27.37 -24.38 -10.55
C ALA A 90 -27.21 -23.03 -11.26
N VAL A 91 -25.97 -22.62 -11.51
CA VAL A 91 -25.66 -21.43 -12.32
C VAL A 91 -25.96 -21.74 -13.80
N SER A 92 -26.66 -20.83 -14.47
CA SER A 92 -27.08 -20.98 -15.87
C SER A 92 -26.22 -20.11 -16.79
N LEU A 93 -25.71 -20.69 -17.88
CA LEU A 93 -24.85 -20.04 -18.87
C LEU A 93 -25.51 -20.00 -20.26
N THR A 94 -26.63 -19.29 -20.38
CA THR A 94 -27.22 -18.93 -21.68
C THR A 94 -27.88 -17.53 -21.65
N PRO A 95 -27.43 -16.55 -22.44
CA PRO A 95 -28.21 -15.35 -22.72
C PRO A 95 -29.30 -15.67 -23.76
N SER A 96 -30.54 -15.25 -23.50
CA SER A 96 -31.65 -15.38 -24.45
C SER A 96 -31.77 -14.13 -25.33
N LEU A 97 -31.86 -14.31 -26.65
CA LEU A 97 -32.15 -13.21 -27.57
C LEU A 97 -33.66 -12.91 -27.56
N SER A 98 -34.02 -11.64 -27.40
CA SER A 98 -35.34 -11.12 -27.79
C SER A 98 -35.23 -9.70 -28.36
N SER A 99 -36.21 -9.34 -29.17
CA SER A 99 -36.18 -8.26 -30.17
C SER A 99 -36.06 -6.84 -29.61
N SER A 100 -35.49 -5.95 -30.44
CA SER A 100 -35.38 -4.52 -30.21
C SER A 100 -36.73 -3.77 -30.20
N THR A 101 -36.88 -2.85 -29.24
CA THR A 101 -37.70 -1.64 -29.38
C THR A 101 -36.98 -0.47 -28.70
N SER A 102 -36.96 0.70 -29.35
CA SER A 102 -36.16 1.85 -28.92
C SER A 102 -36.79 2.63 -27.75
N LYS A 103 -35.93 3.13 -26.86
CA LYS A 103 -36.23 4.23 -25.92
C LYS A 103 -35.09 5.26 -25.91
N PRO A 104 -35.33 6.51 -25.47
CA PRO A 104 -34.44 7.63 -25.75
C PRO A 104 -33.09 7.57 -25.04
N SER A 105 -32.13 8.31 -25.61
CA SER A 105 -30.80 8.53 -25.02
C SER A 105 -30.92 9.13 -23.62
N ALA A 106 -30.12 8.62 -22.67
CA ALA A 106 -29.77 9.38 -21.47
C ALA A 106 -28.98 10.64 -21.88
N ALA A 107 -29.01 11.68 -21.05
CA ALA A 107 -28.19 12.86 -21.30
C ALA A 107 -26.69 12.49 -21.36
N PRO A 108 -25.87 13.17 -22.19
CA PRO A 108 -24.42 13.00 -22.14
C PRO A 108 -23.91 13.34 -20.74
N ALA A 109 -22.93 12.57 -20.26
CA ALA A 109 -22.09 13.01 -19.15
C ALA A 109 -21.40 14.35 -19.54
N PRO A 110 -21.13 15.26 -18.58
CA PRO A 110 -20.47 16.52 -18.88
C PRO A 110 -19.07 16.25 -19.45
N THR A 111 -18.90 16.50 -20.75
CA THR A 111 -17.57 16.42 -21.38
C THR A 111 -16.71 17.54 -20.82
N LEU A 112 -15.60 17.21 -20.16
CA LEU A 112 -14.57 18.21 -19.85
C LEU A 112 -14.20 18.95 -21.14
N GLU A 113 -14.33 20.27 -21.13
CA GLU A 113 -13.99 21.06 -22.31
C GLU A 113 -12.46 20.97 -22.54
N ARG A 114 -12.08 20.66 -23.79
CA ARG A 114 -10.67 20.66 -24.19
C ARG A 114 -10.13 22.07 -24.05
N ASN A 115 -8.88 22.19 -23.62
CA ASN A 115 -8.14 23.45 -23.49
C ASN A 115 -6.97 23.58 -24.48
N VAL A 116 -6.77 22.57 -25.34
CA VAL A 116 -6.01 22.67 -26.60
C VAL A 116 -6.92 22.14 -27.70
N ASP A 117 -7.13 22.89 -28.79
CA ASP A 117 -7.95 22.39 -29.90
C ASP A 117 -7.10 21.60 -30.91
N ASN A 118 -5.98 22.17 -31.38
CA ASN A 118 -5.14 21.56 -32.42
C ASN A 118 -3.67 21.45 -32.02
N VAL A 119 -3.01 20.45 -32.60
CA VAL A 119 -1.58 20.18 -32.46
C VAL A 119 -0.93 20.15 -33.84
N VAL A 120 0.21 20.81 -33.97
CA VAL A 120 1.05 20.83 -35.18
C VAL A 120 2.32 20.04 -34.89
N LEU A 121 2.37 18.78 -35.30
CA LEU A 121 3.57 17.94 -35.19
C LEU A 121 4.38 18.03 -36.48
N GLY A 122 5.44 18.84 -36.47
CA GLY A 122 6.18 19.16 -37.70
C GLY A 122 5.31 19.96 -38.67
N ASP A 123 5.00 19.38 -39.83
CA ASP A 123 4.15 19.94 -40.88
C ASP A 123 2.68 19.43 -40.83
N ILE A 124 2.35 18.54 -39.89
CA ILE A 124 1.04 17.88 -39.82
C ILE A 124 0.17 18.47 -38.70
N LEU A 125 -1.01 18.98 -39.07
CA LEU A 125 -2.04 19.52 -38.16
C LEU A 125 -3.10 18.45 -37.86
N PHE A 126 -3.41 18.22 -36.58
CA PHE A 126 -4.52 17.36 -36.13
C PHE A 126 -5.11 17.80 -34.79
N ARG A 127 -6.35 17.40 -34.51
CA ARG A 127 -7.11 17.83 -33.34
C ARG A 127 -6.74 17.03 -32.08
N ALA A 128 -6.63 17.70 -30.93
CA ALA A 128 -6.48 17.05 -29.63
C ALA A 128 -7.78 16.35 -29.20
N TRP A 129 -7.66 15.33 -28.35
CA TRP A 129 -8.77 14.47 -27.95
C TRP A 129 -9.25 14.77 -26.52
N TYR A 130 -8.31 14.90 -25.59
CA TYR A 130 -8.56 15.08 -24.17
C TYR A 130 -8.00 16.42 -23.68
N PRO A 131 -8.53 17.00 -22.59
CA PRO A 131 -7.92 18.14 -21.92
C PRO A 131 -6.53 17.78 -21.37
N SER A 132 -5.65 18.79 -21.30
CA SER A 132 -4.36 18.69 -20.61
C SER A 132 -4.36 19.64 -19.41
N ARG A 133 -4.29 19.10 -18.18
CA ARG A 133 -4.19 19.91 -16.95
C ARG A 133 -2.99 20.89 -17.00
N HIS A 134 -1.96 20.55 -17.79
CA HIS A 134 -0.67 21.26 -17.94
C HIS A 134 -0.67 22.43 -18.94
N VAL A 135 -1.83 22.86 -19.48
CA VAL A 135 -1.86 24.06 -20.34
C VAL A 135 -1.35 25.31 -19.61
N LYS A 136 -1.54 25.40 -18.29
CA LYS A 136 -0.96 26.46 -17.43
C LYS A 136 0.57 26.56 -17.59
N GLU A 137 1.25 25.42 -17.54
CA GLU A 137 2.72 25.29 -17.68
C GLU A 137 3.19 25.50 -19.13
N ILE A 138 2.43 24.99 -20.10
CA ILE A 138 2.71 25.14 -21.54
C ILE A 138 2.58 26.61 -21.99
N VAL A 139 1.65 27.37 -21.38
CA VAL A 139 1.37 28.77 -21.72
C VAL A 139 2.21 29.74 -20.89
N GLY A 140 2.60 29.39 -19.65
CA GLY A 140 3.52 30.18 -18.83
C GLY A 140 2.93 31.53 -18.39
N ARG A 141 1.71 31.50 -17.85
CA ARG A 141 1.03 32.65 -17.23
C ARG A 141 0.30 32.19 -15.97
N GLU A 142 0.43 32.94 -14.88
CA GLU A 142 -0.17 32.62 -13.58
C GLU A 142 -1.68 32.92 -13.51
N VAL A 143 -2.21 33.70 -14.46
CA VAL A 143 -3.65 34.00 -14.58
C VAL A 143 -4.13 33.59 -15.97
N VAL A 144 -4.99 32.58 -16.00
CA VAL A 144 -5.75 32.11 -17.15
C VAL A 144 -7.11 31.67 -16.61
N ASP A 145 -8.19 32.36 -17.01
CA ASP A 145 -9.56 31.87 -16.75
C ASP A 145 -9.71 30.45 -17.30
N GLU A 146 -10.49 29.59 -16.64
CA GLU A 146 -10.68 28.17 -17.00
C GLU A 146 -11.36 27.93 -18.37
N LYS A 147 -11.48 28.98 -19.20
CA LYS A 147 -12.12 29.03 -20.51
C LYS A 147 -11.18 29.46 -21.64
N GLU A 148 -9.89 29.76 -21.39
CA GLU A 148 -8.95 30.12 -22.47
C GLU A 148 -8.46 28.86 -23.21
N MET A 149 -9.05 28.60 -24.39
CA MET A 149 -8.66 27.54 -25.32
C MET A 149 -7.39 27.91 -26.10
N LEU A 150 -6.35 27.08 -26.03
CA LEU A 150 -5.20 27.19 -26.93
C LEU A 150 -5.55 26.63 -28.32
N GLU A 151 -5.76 27.51 -29.31
CA GLU A 151 -6.11 27.09 -30.68
C GLU A 151 -5.12 26.09 -31.30
N ARG A 152 -3.81 26.32 -31.08
CA ARG A 152 -2.71 25.57 -31.70
C ARG A 152 -1.50 25.42 -30.77
N LEU A 153 -1.09 24.18 -30.53
CA LEU A 153 0.20 23.84 -29.92
C LEU A 153 1.18 23.35 -31.00
N TYR A 154 2.33 24.00 -31.14
CA TYR A 154 3.36 23.61 -32.12
C TYR A 154 4.39 22.69 -31.46
N VAL A 155 4.67 21.53 -32.07
CA VAL A 155 5.48 20.45 -31.49
C VAL A 155 6.62 20.06 -32.45
N CYS A 156 7.83 19.89 -31.92
CA CYS A 156 8.99 19.50 -32.70
C CYS A 156 8.98 18.00 -33.03
N LYS A 157 8.93 17.65 -34.32
CA LYS A 157 8.82 16.24 -34.77
C LYS A 157 10.02 15.34 -34.39
N HIS A 158 11.16 15.93 -34.01
CA HIS A 158 12.40 15.20 -33.65
C HIS A 158 12.65 15.10 -32.13
N CYS A 159 12.05 15.96 -31.29
CA CYS A 159 12.33 15.94 -29.84
C CYS A 159 11.12 16.28 -28.95
N PHE A 160 9.92 16.37 -29.53
CA PHE A 160 8.65 16.69 -28.88
C PHE A 160 8.57 18.03 -28.11
N LYS A 161 9.66 18.81 -28.06
CA LYS A 161 9.63 20.17 -27.49
C LYS A 161 8.56 21.02 -28.16
N TYR A 162 7.69 21.59 -27.33
CA TYR A 162 6.51 22.33 -27.74
C TYR A 162 6.68 23.85 -27.62
N SER A 163 5.78 24.60 -28.25
CA SER A 163 5.60 26.05 -28.07
C SER A 163 4.19 26.48 -28.48
N LYS A 164 3.64 27.48 -27.80
CA LYS A 164 2.41 28.19 -28.21
C LYS A 164 2.65 29.17 -29.38
N GLU A 165 3.91 29.55 -29.63
CA GLU A 165 4.27 30.59 -30.59
C GLU A 165 4.94 30.01 -31.84
N LEU A 166 4.37 30.29 -33.02
CA LEU A 166 4.90 29.86 -34.31
C LEU A 166 6.37 30.28 -34.50
N MET A 167 6.74 31.50 -34.11
CA MET A 167 8.11 32.01 -34.26
C MET A 167 9.09 31.33 -33.30
N GLY A 168 8.66 31.02 -32.08
CA GLY A 168 9.44 30.22 -31.12
C GLY A 168 9.68 28.80 -31.61
N TRP A 169 8.64 28.16 -32.16
CA TRP A 169 8.76 26.84 -32.79
C TRP A 169 9.61 26.85 -34.06
N VAL A 170 9.49 27.84 -34.95
CA VAL A 170 10.37 27.98 -36.13
C VAL A 170 11.83 28.21 -35.71
N GLY A 171 12.06 29.01 -34.66
CA GLY A 171 13.38 29.20 -34.06
C GLY A 171 13.97 27.87 -33.55
N HIS A 172 13.21 27.14 -32.75
CA HIS A 172 13.62 25.82 -32.27
C HIS A 172 13.82 24.81 -33.43
N GLY A 173 12.94 24.76 -34.42
CA GLY A 173 13.05 23.86 -35.58
C GLY A 173 14.30 24.11 -36.43
N LYS A 174 14.90 25.30 -36.37
CA LYS A 174 16.22 25.63 -36.94
C LYS A 174 17.39 25.29 -36.01
N ALA A 175 17.17 25.22 -34.70
CA ALA A 175 18.19 25.05 -33.66
C ALA A 175 18.22 23.65 -33.01
N CYS A 176 17.23 22.79 -33.29
CA CYS A 176 17.08 21.48 -32.67
C CYS A 176 18.31 20.59 -32.87
N GLU A 177 18.94 20.20 -31.75
CA GLU A 177 20.18 19.41 -31.70
C GLU A 177 20.05 18.08 -32.43
N ARG A 178 18.93 17.37 -32.21
CA ARG A 178 18.55 16.10 -32.88
C ARG A 178 18.32 16.24 -34.38
N ARG A 179 18.01 17.45 -34.88
CA ARG A 179 17.86 17.72 -36.33
C ARG A 179 19.18 18.06 -37.01
N ARG A 180 20.11 18.72 -36.29
CA ARG A 180 21.38 19.20 -36.85
C ARG A 180 22.47 18.13 -36.95
N GLY A 181 22.24 16.92 -36.43
CA GLY A 181 23.31 15.94 -36.23
C GLY A 181 24.32 16.43 -35.19
N GLY A 182 23.82 16.99 -34.08
CA GLY A 182 24.66 17.38 -32.94
C GLY A 182 25.15 16.16 -32.15
N THR A 183 25.44 16.36 -30.86
CA THR A 183 25.84 15.28 -29.94
C THR A 183 24.73 14.26 -29.64
N ALA A 184 23.48 14.51 -30.05
CA ALA A 184 22.32 13.64 -29.80
C ALA A 184 21.70 13.13 -31.13
N PRO A 185 21.36 11.83 -31.22
CA PRO A 185 20.79 11.23 -32.43
C PRO A 185 19.33 11.68 -32.67
N MET A 186 18.90 11.59 -33.93
CA MET A 186 17.57 12.04 -34.38
C MET A 186 16.43 11.24 -33.74
N VAL A 187 16.61 9.92 -33.62
CA VAL A 187 15.82 9.04 -32.75
C VAL A 187 16.72 8.67 -31.56
N PRO A 188 16.26 8.82 -30.30
CA PRO A 188 17.02 8.38 -29.13
C PRO A 188 17.10 6.85 -28.99
N GLY A 189 17.94 6.38 -28.06
CA GLY A 189 18.05 4.97 -27.70
C GLY A 189 18.58 4.03 -28.78
N ARG A 190 18.17 2.76 -28.74
CA ARG A 190 18.65 1.68 -29.63
C ARG A 190 17.51 1.06 -30.43
N LYS A 191 17.72 0.79 -31.73
CA LYS A 191 16.78 0.04 -32.57
C LYS A 191 16.77 -1.43 -32.13
N ILE A 192 15.66 -1.88 -31.53
CA ILE A 192 15.50 -3.25 -31.01
C ILE A 192 14.77 -4.17 -31.98
N TYR A 193 13.96 -3.62 -32.89
CA TYR A 193 13.10 -4.37 -33.78
C TYR A 193 12.99 -3.73 -35.17
N SER A 194 12.95 -4.54 -36.23
CA SER A 194 12.65 -4.12 -37.60
C SER A 194 11.57 -5.02 -38.20
N HIS A 195 10.45 -4.44 -38.64
CA HIS A 195 9.30 -5.19 -39.13
C HIS A 195 9.44 -5.53 -40.63
N GLY A 196 10.43 -6.37 -40.95
CA GLY A 196 10.80 -6.73 -42.32
C GLY A 196 11.01 -5.50 -43.22
N ASN A 197 10.56 -5.59 -44.48
CA ASN A 197 10.71 -4.52 -45.48
C ASN A 197 9.60 -3.44 -45.41
N SER A 198 8.85 -3.34 -44.31
CA SER A 198 7.72 -2.38 -44.18
C SER A 198 8.14 -0.91 -43.98
N GLY A 199 9.40 -0.68 -43.63
CA GLY A 199 9.88 0.64 -43.17
C GLY A 199 9.53 0.96 -41.71
N TRP A 200 8.91 0.04 -40.96
CA TRP A 200 8.63 0.21 -39.53
C TRP A 200 9.70 -0.46 -38.66
N SER A 201 10.10 0.21 -37.58
CA SER A 201 11.03 -0.29 -36.57
C SER A 201 10.60 0.15 -35.17
N VAL A 202 11.00 -0.58 -34.13
CA VAL A 202 10.83 -0.15 -32.74
C VAL A 202 12.20 0.14 -32.12
N TRP A 203 12.28 1.26 -31.41
CA TRP A 203 13.47 1.71 -30.71
C TRP A 203 13.20 1.79 -29.21
N GLU A 204 14.09 1.23 -28.42
CA GLU A 204 14.05 1.27 -26.96
C GLU A 204 14.86 2.45 -26.45
N VAL A 205 14.23 3.28 -25.61
CA VAL A 205 14.77 4.50 -25.03
C VAL A 205 14.61 4.45 -23.52
N ASP A 206 15.70 4.59 -22.79
CA ASP A 206 15.65 4.68 -21.33
C ASP A 206 15.23 6.11 -20.91
N GLY A 207 14.15 6.24 -20.15
CA GLY A 207 13.65 7.53 -19.67
C GLY A 207 14.52 8.20 -18.61
N GLU A 208 15.49 7.52 -18.01
CA GLU A 208 16.53 8.09 -17.15
C GLU A 208 17.70 8.69 -17.96
N VAL A 209 17.97 8.14 -19.16
CA VAL A 209 19.04 8.63 -20.05
C VAL A 209 18.54 9.78 -20.93
N ASP A 210 17.35 9.65 -21.50
CA ASP A 210 16.76 10.60 -22.45
C ASP A 210 15.61 11.41 -21.80
N SER A 211 15.68 11.69 -20.49
CA SER A 211 14.54 12.17 -19.68
C SER A 211 13.76 13.35 -20.29
N LEU A 212 14.45 14.41 -20.73
CA LEU A 212 13.78 15.58 -21.32
C LEU A 212 13.01 15.21 -22.60
N TYR A 213 13.48 14.23 -23.38
CA TYR A 213 12.75 13.74 -24.54
C TYR A 213 11.49 12.97 -24.12
N CYS A 214 11.62 12.04 -23.16
CA CYS A 214 10.50 11.24 -22.70
C CYS A 214 9.43 12.07 -21.97
N GLN A 215 9.82 13.11 -21.23
CA GLN A 215 8.89 14.10 -20.64
C GLN A 215 8.10 14.84 -21.70
N ASN A 216 8.76 15.39 -22.74
CA ASN A 216 8.09 16.07 -23.84
C ASN A 216 7.15 15.11 -24.62
N LEU A 217 7.56 13.85 -24.81
CA LEU A 217 6.74 12.80 -25.42
C LEU A 217 5.50 12.47 -24.57
N CYS A 218 5.64 12.38 -23.25
CA CYS A 218 4.54 12.13 -22.32
C CYS A 218 3.54 13.30 -22.26
N LEU A 219 4.01 14.55 -22.25
CA LEU A 219 3.16 15.74 -22.31
C LEU A 219 2.40 15.83 -23.64
N PHE A 220 3.06 15.49 -24.76
CA PHE A 220 2.39 15.32 -26.05
C PHE A 220 1.34 14.19 -26.01
N ALA A 221 1.65 13.05 -25.37
CA ALA A 221 0.76 11.91 -25.28
C ALA A 221 -0.52 12.18 -24.48
N LYS A 222 -0.47 13.02 -23.42
CA LYS A 222 -1.64 13.36 -22.60
C LYS A 222 -2.79 14.03 -23.39
N LEU A 223 -2.48 14.67 -24.53
CA LEU A 223 -3.48 15.25 -25.45
C LEU A 223 -4.33 14.17 -26.16
N PHE A 224 -3.90 12.90 -26.12
CA PHE A 224 -4.49 11.75 -26.81
C PHE A 224 -4.71 10.53 -25.90
N LEU A 225 -4.38 10.64 -24.61
CA LEU A 225 -4.61 9.65 -23.57
C LEU A 225 -5.37 10.30 -22.41
N ASP A 226 -6.52 9.72 -22.04
CA ASP A 226 -7.36 10.25 -20.96
C ASP A 226 -6.66 10.04 -19.61
N ASN A 227 -6.46 8.75 -19.27
CA ASN A 227 -5.74 8.30 -18.08
C ASN A 227 -4.24 8.24 -18.38
N LYS A 228 -3.50 9.29 -17.99
CA LYS A 228 -2.04 9.26 -17.86
C LYS A 228 -1.62 10.19 -16.73
N SER A 229 -1.41 9.60 -15.55
CA SER A 229 -0.97 10.26 -14.31
C SER A 229 0.51 10.64 -14.34
N VAL A 230 1.36 9.82 -14.95
CA VAL A 230 2.81 10.02 -14.95
C VAL A 230 3.30 10.60 -16.29
N PHE A 231 3.91 11.79 -16.23
CA PHE A 231 4.50 12.49 -17.40
C PHE A 231 5.79 13.27 -17.10
N PHE A 232 6.08 13.61 -15.83
CA PHE A 232 7.34 14.24 -15.44
C PHE A 232 8.39 13.27 -14.90
N ASP A 233 8.03 12.35 -14.00
CA ASP A 233 8.94 11.25 -13.66
C ASP A 233 8.89 10.17 -14.76
N VAL A 234 9.93 10.15 -15.57
CA VAL A 234 10.09 9.18 -16.66
C VAL A 234 11.20 8.18 -16.36
N THR A 235 11.84 8.26 -15.18
CA THR A 235 13.07 7.52 -14.86
C THR A 235 12.85 6.03 -14.67
N GLY A 236 11.71 5.65 -14.08
CA GLY A 236 11.28 4.26 -13.91
C GLY A 236 10.76 3.57 -15.18
N PHE A 237 10.76 4.25 -16.34
CA PHE A 237 10.13 3.76 -17.57
C PHE A 237 11.10 3.59 -18.74
N THR A 238 10.92 2.49 -19.46
CA THR A 238 11.51 2.24 -20.78
C THR A 238 10.48 2.56 -21.85
N TYR A 239 10.86 3.36 -22.85
CA TYR A 239 9.98 3.85 -23.91
C TYR A 239 10.31 3.15 -25.23
N LEU A 240 9.33 2.46 -25.80
CA LEU A 240 9.44 1.68 -27.02
C LEU A 240 8.77 2.44 -28.18
N LEU A 241 9.58 3.26 -28.85
CA LEU A 241 9.16 4.19 -29.90
C LEU A 241 8.90 3.46 -31.23
N LEU A 242 7.73 3.65 -31.80
CA LEU A 242 7.41 3.21 -33.16
C LEU A 242 7.91 4.23 -34.18
N VAL A 243 8.85 3.80 -35.02
CA VAL A 243 9.52 4.64 -36.02
C VAL A 243 9.21 4.16 -37.43
N HIS A 244 8.72 5.07 -38.27
CA HIS A 244 8.53 4.86 -39.70
C HIS A 244 9.62 5.58 -40.49
N LYS A 245 10.36 4.84 -41.33
CA LYS A 245 11.32 5.39 -42.28
C LYS A 245 10.64 5.69 -43.61
N ASN A 246 10.73 6.92 -44.08
CA ASN A 246 10.16 7.32 -45.36
C ASN A 246 10.97 6.71 -46.52
N PRO A 247 10.38 5.90 -47.42
CA PRO A 247 11.11 5.20 -48.48
C PRO A 247 11.61 6.11 -49.61
N THR A 248 11.25 7.41 -49.62
CA THR A 248 11.65 8.38 -50.65
C THR A 248 12.63 9.43 -50.11
N THR A 249 12.56 9.80 -48.83
CA THR A 249 13.46 10.79 -48.21
C THR A 249 14.48 10.18 -47.24
N ASP A 250 14.37 8.88 -46.95
CA ASP A 250 15.11 8.12 -45.94
C ASP A 250 14.93 8.63 -44.49
N GLU A 251 14.06 9.63 -44.27
CA GLU A 251 13.83 10.26 -42.96
C GLU A 251 13.04 9.32 -42.02
N GLU A 252 13.60 9.05 -40.84
CA GLU A 252 12.95 8.32 -39.76
C GLU A 252 12.10 9.27 -38.90
N GLN A 253 10.81 8.93 -38.73
CA GLN A 253 9.86 9.69 -37.92
C GLN A 253 9.23 8.79 -36.85
N VAL A 254 9.20 9.26 -35.59
CA VAL A 254 8.43 8.63 -34.52
C VAL A 254 6.94 8.91 -34.75
N ILE A 255 6.13 7.85 -34.78
CA ILE A 255 4.70 7.87 -35.11
C ILE A 255 3.81 7.22 -34.04
N GLY A 256 4.41 6.79 -32.94
CA GLY A 256 3.76 6.19 -31.78
C GLY A 256 4.80 5.68 -30.79
N PHE A 257 4.35 5.16 -29.66
CA PHE A 257 5.18 4.44 -28.69
C PHE A 257 4.30 3.58 -27.76
N PHE A 258 4.95 2.74 -26.97
CA PHE A 258 4.45 2.38 -25.64
C PHE A 258 5.53 2.57 -24.58
N SER A 259 5.14 2.63 -23.30
CA SER A 259 6.06 2.54 -22.18
C SER A 259 5.90 1.21 -21.46
N LYS A 260 7.00 0.66 -20.97
CA LYS A 260 7.07 -0.45 -20.01
C LYS A 260 7.73 0.09 -18.74
N GLU A 261 7.29 -0.35 -17.58
CA GLU A 261 8.03 -0.07 -16.35
C GLU A 261 9.35 -0.88 -16.34
N LYS A 262 10.41 -0.32 -15.75
CA LYS A 262 11.67 -1.04 -15.53
C LYS A 262 11.50 -2.17 -14.50
N MET A 263 10.61 -1.96 -13.52
CA MET A 263 10.15 -2.92 -12.52
C MET A 263 8.63 -2.76 -12.44
N SER A 264 7.86 -3.85 -12.60
CA SER A 264 6.39 -3.81 -12.53
C SER A 264 5.87 -4.86 -11.56
N TRP A 265 5.01 -4.46 -10.62
CA TRP A 265 4.51 -5.34 -9.56
C TRP A 265 3.57 -6.42 -10.09
N ASP A 266 2.61 -6.06 -10.96
CA ASP A 266 1.67 -7.03 -11.56
C ASP A 266 2.24 -7.77 -12.79
N ASN A 267 3.57 -7.71 -13.00
CA ASN A 267 4.24 -8.11 -14.25
C ASN A 267 3.64 -7.44 -15.52
N ASN A 268 3.30 -6.14 -15.45
CA ASN A 268 2.73 -5.44 -16.61
C ASN A 268 3.78 -5.30 -17.74
N ASN A 269 3.52 -5.92 -18.89
CA ASN A 269 4.39 -5.83 -20.07
C ASN A 269 4.22 -4.52 -20.87
N LEU A 270 3.17 -3.76 -20.55
CA LEU A 270 2.86 -2.49 -21.16
C LEU A 270 2.06 -1.62 -20.18
N ALA A 271 2.54 -0.40 -19.97
CA ALA A 271 1.89 0.63 -19.15
C ALA A 271 0.96 1.50 -20.02
N CYS A 272 1.50 2.49 -20.73
CA CYS A 272 0.72 3.31 -21.68
C CYS A 272 1.12 3.05 -23.14
N ILE A 273 0.15 3.06 -24.06
CA ILE A 273 0.34 2.85 -25.51
C ILE A 273 -0.38 3.95 -26.31
N LEU A 274 0.33 4.55 -27.27
CA LEU A 274 -0.24 5.54 -28.18
C LEU A 274 0.37 5.42 -29.59
N VAL A 275 -0.47 5.12 -30.59
CA VAL A 275 -0.18 5.42 -32.00
C VAL A 275 -0.72 6.83 -32.28
N PHE A 276 0.09 7.71 -32.85
CA PHE A 276 -0.31 9.11 -33.06
C PHE A 276 -1.45 9.21 -34.09
N PRO A 277 -2.43 10.12 -33.93
CA PRO A 277 -3.66 10.11 -34.73
C PRO A 277 -3.51 9.96 -36.26
N PRO A 278 -2.54 10.62 -36.95
CA PRO A 278 -2.37 10.45 -38.40
C PRO A 278 -1.91 9.06 -38.88
N TRP A 279 -1.53 8.16 -37.95
CA TRP A 279 -1.08 6.79 -38.24
C TRP A 279 -1.96 5.70 -37.62
N GLN A 280 -3.06 6.07 -36.97
CA GLN A 280 -4.02 5.11 -36.43
C GLN A 280 -4.77 4.33 -37.52
N HIS A 281 -5.49 3.28 -37.10
CA HIS A 281 -6.20 2.30 -37.96
C HIS A 281 -5.33 1.49 -38.94
N LYS A 282 -4.03 1.77 -39.05
CA LYS A 282 -3.04 1.03 -39.89
C LYS A 282 -2.53 -0.28 -39.25
N GLY A 283 -3.23 -0.84 -38.27
CA GLY A 283 -2.83 -2.05 -37.53
C GLY A 283 -1.71 -1.87 -36.49
N LEU A 284 -1.05 -0.71 -36.47
CA LEU A 284 0.15 -0.43 -35.67
C LEU A 284 -0.02 -0.60 -34.14
N GLY A 285 -1.22 -0.46 -33.59
CA GLY A 285 -1.49 -0.75 -32.17
C GLY A 285 -1.31 -2.24 -31.86
N SER A 286 -1.81 -3.13 -32.73
CA SER A 286 -1.60 -4.58 -32.60
C SER A 286 -0.15 -4.99 -32.85
N LEU A 287 0.62 -4.22 -33.63
CA LEU A 287 2.06 -4.42 -33.80
C LEU A 287 2.81 -4.13 -32.49
N LEU A 288 2.49 -3.04 -31.80
CA LEU A 288 3.11 -2.70 -30.51
C LEU A 288 2.74 -3.68 -29.39
N ILE A 289 1.48 -4.12 -29.33
CA ILE A 289 1.06 -5.19 -28.40
C ILE A 289 1.80 -6.51 -28.71
N ALA A 290 1.97 -6.86 -29.99
CA ALA A 290 2.74 -8.04 -30.36
C ALA A 290 4.24 -7.93 -29.97
N VAL A 291 4.80 -6.72 -30.00
CA VAL A 291 6.17 -6.45 -29.52
C VAL A 291 6.28 -6.55 -28.00
N SER A 292 5.30 -6.07 -27.22
CA SER A 292 5.36 -6.19 -25.75
C SER A 292 5.28 -7.64 -25.27
N TYR A 293 4.40 -8.45 -25.85
CA TYR A 293 4.32 -9.88 -25.55
C TYR A 293 5.56 -10.67 -26.01
N GLU A 294 6.20 -10.28 -27.12
CA GLU A 294 7.45 -10.92 -27.55
C GLU A 294 8.64 -10.59 -26.65
N ILE A 295 8.63 -9.41 -26.02
CA ILE A 295 9.59 -9.04 -24.98
C ILE A 295 9.37 -9.90 -23.75
N SER A 296 8.13 -10.03 -23.26
CA SER A 296 7.73 -10.98 -22.21
C SER A 296 8.20 -12.41 -22.49
N ARG A 297 8.01 -12.91 -23.73
CA ARG A 297 8.47 -14.24 -24.17
C ARG A 297 9.98 -14.44 -24.06
N ARG A 298 10.78 -13.38 -24.24
CA ARG A 298 12.25 -13.43 -24.19
C ARG A 298 12.78 -13.28 -22.77
N GLU A 299 12.18 -12.37 -22.00
CA GLU A 299 12.44 -12.16 -20.57
C GLU A 299 11.99 -13.36 -19.71
N LYS A 300 11.20 -14.29 -20.27
CA LYS A 300 10.58 -15.45 -19.61
C LYS A 300 9.58 -15.04 -18.52
N ILE A 301 8.86 -13.93 -18.71
CA ILE A 301 7.84 -13.40 -17.81
C ILE A 301 6.47 -13.54 -18.48
N ILE A 302 5.48 -14.16 -17.81
CA ILE A 302 4.07 -14.08 -18.23
C ILE A 302 3.50 -12.78 -17.66
N GLY A 303 2.89 -11.94 -18.50
CA GLY A 303 2.48 -10.59 -18.11
C GLY A 303 1.32 -10.03 -18.94
N GLY A 304 0.59 -9.08 -18.35
CA GLY A 304 -0.56 -8.41 -18.95
C GLY A 304 -0.32 -6.93 -19.29
N PRO A 305 -1.33 -6.23 -19.81
CA PRO A 305 -1.37 -4.77 -19.78
C PRO A 305 -1.75 -4.22 -18.41
N GLU A 306 -1.26 -3.02 -18.10
CA GLU A 306 -1.71 -2.19 -16.96
C GLU A 306 -3.25 -2.02 -16.99
N LYS A 307 -3.87 -2.05 -15.81
CA LYS A 307 -5.32 -1.96 -15.61
C LYS A 307 -5.63 -0.69 -14.79
N PRO A 308 -6.69 0.08 -15.11
CA PRO A 308 -7.78 -0.23 -16.04
C PRO A 308 -7.49 0.10 -17.52
N ILE A 309 -7.71 -0.87 -18.40
CA ILE A 309 -7.56 -0.71 -19.85
C ILE A 309 -8.73 0.12 -20.42
N SER A 310 -8.43 1.21 -21.13
CA SER A 310 -9.43 1.99 -21.90
C SER A 310 -10.19 1.13 -22.93
N ASP A 311 -11.43 1.47 -23.27
CA ASP A 311 -12.26 0.68 -24.20
C ASP A 311 -11.59 0.39 -25.55
N LEU A 312 -10.93 1.40 -26.13
CA LEU A 312 -10.19 1.26 -27.39
C LEU A 312 -8.97 0.33 -27.25
N GLY A 313 -8.29 0.39 -26.10
CA GLY A 313 -7.24 -0.56 -25.73
C GLY A 313 -7.80 -1.98 -25.58
N LYS A 314 -8.88 -2.15 -24.82
CA LYS A 314 -9.54 -3.42 -24.53
C LYS A 314 -10.01 -4.13 -25.81
N MET A 315 -10.58 -3.40 -26.77
CA MET A 315 -10.90 -3.94 -28.10
C MET A 315 -9.64 -4.41 -28.86
N SER A 316 -8.52 -3.71 -28.72
CA SER A 316 -7.26 -4.03 -29.39
C SER A 316 -6.57 -5.26 -28.77
N TYR A 317 -6.56 -5.35 -27.44
CA TYR A 317 -6.04 -6.49 -26.67
C TYR A 317 -6.88 -7.76 -26.89
N ILE A 318 -8.21 -7.69 -26.75
CA ILE A 318 -9.09 -8.84 -26.99
C ILE A 318 -8.91 -9.39 -28.42
N LYS A 319 -8.73 -8.51 -29.42
CA LYS A 319 -8.43 -8.92 -30.80
C LYS A 319 -7.04 -9.59 -30.92
N TYR A 320 -6.02 -9.08 -30.23
CA TYR A 320 -4.68 -9.67 -30.22
C TYR A 320 -4.69 -11.06 -29.56
N TRP A 321 -5.19 -11.17 -28.33
CA TRP A 321 -5.28 -12.42 -27.58
C TRP A 321 -6.10 -13.48 -28.31
N SER A 322 -7.25 -13.11 -28.89
CA SER A 322 -8.05 -14.03 -29.72
C SER A 322 -7.24 -14.58 -30.91
N GLY A 323 -6.33 -13.78 -31.47
CA GLY A 323 -5.44 -14.20 -32.55
C GLY A 323 -4.33 -15.16 -32.11
N GLU A 324 -3.60 -14.84 -31.04
CA GLU A 324 -2.52 -15.71 -30.53
C GLU A 324 -3.06 -17.03 -29.98
N VAL A 325 -4.15 -17.00 -29.20
CA VAL A 325 -4.82 -18.20 -28.69
C VAL A 325 -5.35 -19.07 -29.86
N ALA A 326 -5.93 -18.46 -30.90
CA ALA A 326 -6.35 -19.20 -32.09
C ALA A 326 -5.17 -19.88 -32.82
N ARG A 327 -4.03 -19.21 -32.96
CA ARG A 327 -2.81 -19.77 -33.57
C ARG A 327 -2.26 -20.93 -32.74
N TYR A 328 -2.09 -20.73 -31.44
CA TYR A 328 -1.59 -21.77 -30.52
C TYR A 328 -2.45 -23.03 -30.58
N LEU A 329 -3.78 -22.88 -30.48
CA LEU A 329 -4.73 -24.00 -30.51
C LEU A 329 -4.77 -24.78 -31.84
N LEU A 330 -4.23 -24.23 -32.92
CA LEU A 330 -4.01 -24.92 -34.20
C LEU A 330 -2.63 -25.59 -34.28
N GLY A 331 -1.63 -25.01 -33.63
CA GLY A 331 -0.25 -25.53 -33.57
C GLY A 331 -0.05 -26.73 -32.66
N VAL A 332 -0.90 -26.93 -31.63
CA VAL A 332 -0.79 -28.06 -30.70
C VAL A 332 -0.99 -29.41 -31.42
N GLY A 333 0.12 -30.13 -31.60
CA GLY A 333 0.30 -31.29 -32.49
C GLY A 333 -0.42 -32.61 -32.14
N ASP A 334 -1.73 -32.57 -31.88
CA ASP A 334 -2.62 -33.75 -32.01
C ASP A 334 -4.02 -33.39 -32.53
N MET A 335 -4.31 -32.09 -32.72
CA MET A 335 -5.58 -31.57 -33.27
C MET A 335 -5.89 -32.05 -34.70
N GLU A 336 -4.95 -32.67 -35.41
CA GLU A 336 -5.20 -33.30 -36.73
C GLU A 336 -6.10 -34.54 -36.64
N LYS A 337 -6.02 -35.34 -35.57
CA LYS A 337 -6.64 -36.67 -35.50
C LYS A 337 -8.00 -36.72 -34.81
N LYS A 338 -8.42 -35.65 -34.12
CA LYS A 338 -9.64 -35.60 -33.30
C LYS A 338 -10.43 -34.33 -33.64
N LYS A 339 -11.76 -34.43 -33.81
CA LYS A 339 -12.64 -33.28 -34.09
C LYS A 339 -12.69 -32.25 -32.95
N THR A 340 -12.52 -32.72 -31.70
CA THR A 340 -12.48 -31.89 -30.50
C THR A 340 -11.35 -32.37 -29.60
N LYS A 341 -10.53 -31.45 -29.08
CA LYS A 341 -9.56 -31.72 -28.01
C LYS A 341 -10.00 -30.97 -26.74
N THR A 342 -9.65 -31.52 -25.58
CA THR A 342 -9.71 -30.83 -24.29
C THR A 342 -8.31 -30.31 -23.98
N VAL A 343 -8.21 -29.03 -23.62
CA VAL A 343 -6.97 -28.31 -23.28
C VAL A 343 -7.24 -27.55 -21.98
N SER A 344 -6.26 -27.39 -21.09
CA SER A 344 -6.42 -26.50 -19.92
C SER A 344 -6.17 -25.04 -20.29
N LEU A 345 -6.58 -24.11 -19.43
CA LEU A 345 -6.22 -22.70 -19.63
C LEU A 345 -4.73 -22.45 -19.41
N ASP A 346 -4.08 -23.24 -18.55
CA ASP A 346 -2.66 -23.15 -18.20
C ASP A 346 -1.76 -23.61 -19.35
N GLU A 347 -2.15 -24.68 -20.06
CA GLU A 347 -1.53 -25.09 -21.32
C GLU A 347 -1.55 -23.96 -22.36
N ILE A 348 -2.66 -23.19 -22.43
CA ILE A 348 -2.82 -22.05 -23.35
C ILE A 348 -2.02 -20.84 -22.86
N SER A 349 -2.02 -20.55 -21.56
CA SER A 349 -1.26 -19.47 -20.92
C SER A 349 0.24 -19.64 -21.15
N ALA A 350 0.82 -20.76 -20.70
CA ALA A 350 2.24 -21.07 -20.94
C ALA A 350 2.59 -21.21 -22.43
N GLY A 351 1.62 -21.60 -23.26
CA GLY A 351 1.76 -21.71 -24.71
C GLY A 351 1.73 -20.40 -25.50
N THR A 352 1.17 -19.34 -24.93
CA THR A 352 1.00 -18.02 -25.59
C THR A 352 1.70 -16.86 -24.88
N TRP A 353 2.05 -17.05 -23.60
CA TRP A 353 2.56 -16.05 -22.66
C TRP A 353 1.58 -14.92 -22.35
N ILE A 354 0.28 -15.25 -22.38
CA ILE A 354 -0.85 -14.40 -22.02
C ILE A 354 -1.47 -14.95 -20.73
N CYS A 355 -1.76 -14.10 -19.74
CA CYS A 355 -2.35 -14.50 -18.47
C CYS A 355 -3.64 -15.33 -18.62
N VAL A 356 -3.95 -16.16 -17.63
CA VAL A 356 -5.06 -17.13 -17.67
C VAL A 356 -6.41 -16.44 -17.87
N GLU A 357 -6.59 -15.27 -17.27
CA GLU A 357 -7.79 -14.42 -17.30
C GLU A 357 -8.03 -13.86 -18.70
N ASP A 358 -6.95 -13.42 -19.35
CA ASP A 358 -6.95 -12.82 -20.69
C ASP A 358 -7.11 -13.90 -21.78
N CYS A 359 -6.51 -15.08 -21.58
CA CYS A 359 -6.79 -16.30 -22.35
C CYS A 359 -8.28 -16.68 -22.26
N LEU A 360 -8.85 -16.66 -21.04
CA LEU A 360 -10.27 -16.93 -20.81
C LEU A 360 -11.18 -15.84 -21.42
N ALA A 361 -10.78 -14.58 -21.38
CA ALA A 361 -11.48 -13.46 -22.02
C ALA A 361 -11.50 -13.61 -23.54
N ALA A 362 -10.37 -14.00 -24.15
CA ALA A 362 -10.27 -14.32 -25.58
C ALA A 362 -11.16 -15.50 -25.97
N LEU A 363 -11.15 -16.59 -25.20
CA LEU A 363 -12.01 -17.77 -25.45
C LEU A 363 -13.50 -17.45 -25.33
N LYS A 364 -13.89 -16.63 -24.35
CA LYS A 364 -15.27 -16.11 -24.19
C LYS A 364 -15.67 -15.23 -25.39
N HIS A 365 -14.79 -14.32 -25.82
CA HIS A 365 -15.03 -13.45 -26.98
C HIS A 365 -15.14 -14.21 -28.31
N MET A 366 -14.35 -15.27 -28.49
CA MET A 366 -14.42 -16.13 -29.68
C MET A 366 -15.67 -17.03 -29.70
N ASN A 367 -16.29 -17.31 -28.55
CA ASN A 367 -17.45 -18.20 -28.39
C ASN A 367 -17.21 -19.63 -28.94
N ILE A 368 -15.96 -20.12 -28.87
CA ILE A 368 -15.54 -21.46 -29.30
C ILE A 368 -15.37 -22.47 -28.15
N ALA A 369 -15.60 -22.01 -26.92
CA ALA A 369 -15.32 -22.73 -25.69
C ALA A 369 -16.57 -23.45 -25.18
N VAL A 370 -16.59 -24.79 -25.27
CA VAL A 370 -17.60 -25.60 -24.58
C VAL A 370 -17.01 -26.06 -23.25
N ALA A 371 -17.72 -25.81 -22.15
CA ALA A 371 -17.28 -26.24 -20.83
C ALA A 371 -17.16 -27.78 -20.77
N ALA A 372 -15.97 -28.28 -20.45
CA ALA A 372 -15.84 -29.64 -19.95
C ALA A 372 -16.19 -29.65 -18.46
N GLY A 373 -16.78 -30.75 -17.96
CA GLY A 373 -16.97 -30.90 -16.52
C GLY A 373 -15.63 -30.97 -15.78
N LYS A 374 -15.61 -30.56 -14.51
CA LYS A 374 -14.43 -30.68 -13.63
C LYS A 374 -13.83 -32.09 -13.73
N GLY A 375 -12.52 -32.16 -13.87
CA GLY A 375 -11.77 -33.42 -13.87
C GLY A 375 -11.47 -33.89 -12.44
N LYS A 376 -10.48 -34.77 -12.31
CA LYS A 376 -9.70 -34.87 -11.07
C LYS A 376 -8.58 -33.82 -11.12
N GLY A 377 -8.35 -33.12 -10.00
CA GLY A 377 -7.58 -31.87 -9.92
C GLY A 377 -8.36 -30.71 -10.56
N ASP A 378 -8.39 -29.54 -9.92
CA ASP A 378 -9.38 -28.50 -10.25
C ASP A 378 -9.12 -27.67 -11.53
N VAL A 379 -8.08 -28.07 -12.29
CA VAL A 379 -7.67 -27.53 -13.59
C VAL A 379 -8.87 -27.26 -14.52
N GLN A 380 -9.11 -25.98 -14.83
CA GLN A 380 -10.22 -25.57 -15.68
C GLN A 380 -9.98 -25.97 -17.14
N ARG A 381 -10.76 -26.96 -17.60
CA ARG A 381 -10.61 -27.60 -18.93
C ARG A 381 -11.64 -27.08 -19.93
N VAL A 382 -11.17 -26.63 -21.08
CA VAL A 382 -12.01 -26.17 -22.20
C VAL A 382 -12.02 -27.22 -23.30
N LYS A 383 -13.22 -27.58 -23.78
CA LYS A 383 -13.39 -28.41 -24.98
C LYS A 383 -13.54 -27.49 -26.19
N ILE A 384 -12.64 -27.62 -27.15
CA ILE A 384 -12.53 -26.73 -28.32
C ILE A 384 -12.98 -27.48 -29.57
N ASP A 385 -13.80 -26.81 -30.38
CA ASP A 385 -14.24 -27.30 -31.70
C ASP A 385 -13.36 -26.72 -32.82
N LYS A 386 -12.70 -27.61 -33.58
CA LYS A 386 -11.76 -27.24 -34.64
C LYS A 386 -12.45 -26.61 -35.86
N GLN A 387 -13.74 -26.89 -36.09
CA GLN A 387 -14.51 -26.27 -37.16
C GLN A 387 -14.90 -24.84 -36.77
N GLN A 388 -15.47 -24.65 -35.57
CA GLN A 388 -15.87 -23.33 -35.08
C GLN A 388 -14.69 -22.35 -34.99
N LEU A 389 -13.51 -22.83 -34.54
CA LEU A 389 -12.27 -22.04 -34.53
C LEU A 389 -11.85 -21.57 -35.94
N ARG A 390 -11.97 -22.43 -36.96
CA ARG A 390 -11.63 -22.09 -38.36
C ARG A 390 -12.65 -21.16 -39.00
N GLU A 391 -13.93 -21.34 -38.70
CA GLU A 391 -15.01 -20.45 -39.12
C GLU A 391 -14.84 -19.06 -38.48
N TRP A 392 -14.55 -18.99 -37.18
CA TRP A 392 -14.26 -17.74 -36.47
C TRP A 392 -13.06 -16.98 -37.06
N MET A 393 -11.93 -17.65 -37.34
CA MET A 393 -10.78 -17.00 -37.97
C MET A 393 -11.10 -16.42 -39.36
N THR A 394 -11.92 -17.16 -40.12
CA THR A 394 -12.34 -16.74 -41.48
C THR A 394 -13.26 -15.53 -41.42
N ALA A 395 -14.20 -15.50 -40.45
CA ALA A 395 -15.07 -14.36 -40.21
C ALA A 395 -14.31 -13.13 -39.65
N SER A 396 -13.38 -13.32 -38.72
CA SER A 396 -12.57 -12.25 -38.11
C SER A 396 -11.42 -11.74 -39.00
N LYS A 397 -11.13 -12.44 -40.10
CA LYS A 397 -10.00 -12.20 -41.02
C LYS A 397 -8.64 -12.26 -40.33
N THR A 398 -8.52 -13.14 -39.33
CA THR A 398 -7.27 -13.34 -38.58
C THR A 398 -6.29 -14.18 -39.41
N GLY A 399 -5.12 -13.63 -39.71
CA GLY A 399 -4.06 -14.32 -40.46
C GLY A 399 -3.36 -15.40 -39.62
N LEU A 400 -3.04 -16.53 -40.27
CA LEU A 400 -2.43 -17.71 -39.62
C LEU A 400 -0.99 -17.47 -39.12
N GLY A 401 -0.22 -16.62 -39.79
CA GLY A 401 1.12 -16.21 -39.33
C GLY A 401 1.05 -15.25 -38.13
N PRO A 402 2.12 -15.16 -37.32
CA PRO A 402 2.22 -14.19 -36.22
C PRO A 402 2.16 -12.74 -36.73
N ILE A 403 1.84 -11.80 -35.84
CA ILE A 403 1.74 -10.37 -36.16
C ILE A 403 3.12 -9.70 -36.33
N ILE A 404 4.15 -10.33 -35.76
CA ILE A 404 5.56 -9.94 -35.88
C ILE A 404 6.38 -11.13 -36.40
N ASP A 405 7.51 -10.82 -37.00
CA ASP A 405 8.61 -11.75 -37.24
C ASP A 405 9.55 -11.75 -36.01
N PRO A 406 9.72 -12.87 -35.25
CA PRO A 406 10.65 -12.93 -34.12
C PRO A 406 12.12 -12.69 -34.50
N ASP A 407 12.53 -13.04 -35.72
CA ASP A 407 13.90 -12.83 -36.21
C ASP A 407 14.17 -11.36 -36.59
N GLY A 408 13.13 -10.52 -36.60
CA GLY A 408 13.24 -9.07 -36.77
C GLY A 408 13.78 -8.33 -35.54
N PHE A 409 13.97 -9.00 -34.40
CA PHE A 409 14.60 -8.43 -33.20
C PHE A 409 16.13 -8.44 -33.29
N ALA A 410 16.77 -7.50 -32.60
CA ALA A 410 18.24 -7.45 -32.50
C ALA A 410 18.80 -8.75 -31.87
N PRO A 411 19.90 -9.33 -32.41
CA PRO A 411 20.51 -10.54 -31.85
C PRO A 411 20.86 -10.40 -30.36
N GLY A 412 20.49 -11.40 -29.56
CA GLY A 412 20.73 -11.42 -28.11
C GLY A 412 19.80 -10.50 -27.29
N TYR A 413 18.90 -9.74 -27.91
CA TYR A 413 17.95 -8.89 -27.19
C TYR A 413 16.90 -9.73 -26.43
N GLY A 414 16.88 -9.56 -25.11
CA GLY A 414 15.97 -10.24 -24.18
C GLY A 414 16.45 -11.60 -23.64
N SER A 415 17.44 -12.26 -24.26
CA SER A 415 17.90 -13.61 -23.85
C SER A 415 18.93 -13.62 -22.69
N GLY A 416 19.18 -12.47 -22.07
CA GLY A 416 20.33 -12.23 -21.18
C GLY A 416 20.13 -12.59 -19.70
N LEU A 417 19.75 -13.83 -19.39
CA LEU A 417 19.73 -14.35 -18.01
C LEU A 417 20.61 -15.59 -17.76
N GLU A 418 21.23 -16.16 -18.80
CA GLU A 418 21.97 -17.43 -18.69
C GLU A 418 23.50 -17.28 -18.48
N GLU A 419 24.08 -16.10 -18.74
CA GLU A 419 25.55 -15.91 -18.64
C GLU A 419 26.11 -15.67 -17.22
N VAL A 420 25.26 -15.33 -16.23
CA VAL A 420 25.73 -15.08 -14.85
C VAL A 420 26.06 -16.39 -14.11
N ALA A 421 25.35 -17.48 -14.42
CA ALA A 421 25.52 -18.78 -13.76
C ALA A 421 26.80 -19.54 -14.20
N ALA A 422 27.40 -19.19 -15.34
CA ALA A 422 28.48 -19.98 -15.96
C ALA A 422 29.89 -19.68 -15.42
N ASN A 423 30.09 -18.60 -14.67
CA ASN A 423 31.43 -18.11 -14.27
C ASN A 423 31.84 -18.42 -12.81
N SER A 424 31.02 -19.15 -12.05
CA SER A 424 31.36 -19.56 -10.67
C SER A 424 32.07 -20.92 -10.58
N THR A 425 31.91 -21.80 -11.58
CA THR A 425 32.40 -23.19 -11.56
C THR A 425 33.88 -23.32 -11.98
N ALA A 426 34.77 -22.49 -11.44
CA ALA A 426 36.18 -22.41 -11.86
C ALA A 426 37.20 -22.18 -10.72
N ALA A 427 36.92 -22.63 -9.49
CA ALA A 427 37.91 -22.60 -8.39
C ALA A 427 37.85 -23.85 -7.47
N ASN A 428 39.03 -24.37 -7.13
CA ASN A 428 39.31 -25.31 -6.03
C ASN A 428 38.54 -26.65 -5.98
N SER A 429 38.89 -27.54 -6.89
CA SER A 429 38.91 -28.98 -6.59
C SER A 429 40.10 -29.30 -5.67
N THR A 430 39.84 -29.69 -4.41
CA THR A 430 40.80 -30.41 -3.57
C THR A 430 40.09 -31.41 -2.65
N THR A 431 40.39 -32.69 -2.84
CA THR A 431 39.78 -33.84 -2.14
C THR A 431 40.37 -34.10 -0.76
N VAL A 432 39.54 -34.43 0.24
CA VAL A 432 39.87 -35.41 1.29
C VAL A 432 38.60 -36.19 1.68
N ASN A 433 38.66 -37.52 1.72
CA ASN A 433 37.60 -38.39 2.25
C ASN A 433 37.76 -38.58 3.77
N SER A 434 36.66 -38.72 4.52
CA SER A 434 36.57 -39.76 5.56
C SER A 434 35.17 -39.92 6.16
N THR A 435 34.65 -41.14 6.11
CA THR A 435 33.53 -41.62 6.93
C THR A 435 34.04 -42.31 8.20
N THR A 436 33.62 -41.90 9.39
CA THR A 436 33.56 -42.76 10.59
C THR A 436 32.47 -42.25 11.55
N ALA A 437 31.69 -43.15 12.15
CA ALA A 437 30.68 -42.82 13.15
C ALA A 437 31.14 -43.21 14.58
N ILE A 438 30.75 -42.44 15.59
CA ILE A 438 30.86 -42.82 17.02
C ILE A 438 29.52 -42.51 17.71
N LYS A 439 29.12 -43.39 18.65
CA LYS A 439 27.80 -43.35 19.32
C LYS A 439 27.83 -42.56 20.64
N GLY A 440 26.95 -41.56 20.73
CA GLY A 440 26.02 -41.30 21.84
C GLY A 440 26.54 -40.95 23.24
N HIS A 441 25.71 -40.19 23.97
CA HIS A 441 25.36 -40.44 25.38
C HIS A 441 23.95 -39.93 25.66
N MET A 442 23.24 -40.61 26.55
CA MET A 442 21.93 -40.21 27.11
C MET A 442 22.20 -39.44 28.45
N LYS A 443 21.28 -38.76 29.14
CA LYS A 443 19.81 -38.65 29.02
C LYS A 443 19.34 -37.42 29.85
N ALA A 444 18.33 -36.69 29.37
CA ALA A 444 17.35 -35.99 30.22
C ALA A 444 16.07 -35.85 29.37
N VAL A 445 14.91 -36.21 29.93
CA VAL A 445 13.65 -36.28 29.17
C VAL A 445 12.56 -35.53 29.93
N VAL A 446 12.04 -34.48 29.32
CA VAL A 446 10.63 -34.09 29.45
C VAL A 446 9.94 -34.63 28.20
N ALA A 447 8.80 -35.30 28.35
CA ALA A 447 8.14 -35.97 27.24
C ALA A 447 7.24 -34.99 26.48
N LEU A 448 7.71 -34.48 25.34
CA LEU A 448 6.83 -33.96 24.30
C LEU A 448 6.22 -35.15 23.53
N GLY A 449 5.01 -34.92 22.99
CA GLY A 449 4.30 -35.89 22.17
C GLY A 449 4.97 -36.13 20.81
N ASP A 450 4.56 -37.21 20.15
CA ASP A 450 5.00 -37.58 18.81
C ASP A 450 4.30 -36.64 17.78
N PRO A 451 5.02 -35.80 17.01
CA PRO A 451 4.39 -34.72 16.24
C PRO A 451 3.35 -35.20 15.21
N GLU A 452 3.65 -36.28 14.48
CA GLU A 452 2.74 -36.89 13.49
C GLU A 452 1.44 -37.38 14.11
N ARG A 453 1.45 -37.69 15.41
CA ARG A 453 0.29 -38.19 16.14
C ARG A 453 -0.66 -37.08 16.59
N ASN A 454 -0.17 -35.85 16.63
CA ASN A 454 -0.91 -34.70 17.15
C ASN A 454 -1.67 -33.94 16.04
N THR A 455 -1.16 -33.94 14.81
CA THR A 455 -1.84 -33.36 13.64
C THR A 455 -3.09 -34.14 13.27
N THR A 456 -3.00 -35.47 13.14
CA THR A 456 -4.18 -36.31 12.82
C THR A 456 -5.32 -36.15 13.83
N ALA A 457 -4.99 -36.05 15.12
CA ALA A 457 -5.99 -35.87 16.18
C ALA A 457 -6.61 -34.45 16.19
N LEU A 458 -5.88 -33.44 15.70
CA LEU A 458 -6.41 -32.10 15.46
C LEU A 458 -7.38 -32.09 14.27
N GLY A 459 -7.01 -32.70 13.15
CA GLY A 459 -7.88 -32.85 11.97
C GLY A 459 -9.17 -33.62 12.27
N ASP A 460 -9.06 -34.78 12.93
CA ASP A 460 -10.21 -35.57 13.41
C ASP A 460 -11.18 -34.73 14.28
N CYS A 461 -10.65 -33.82 15.11
CA CYS A 461 -11.44 -32.94 15.95
C CYS A 461 -12.16 -31.85 15.14
N LEU A 462 -11.46 -31.19 14.20
CA LEU A 462 -12.03 -30.13 13.36
C LEU A 462 -13.13 -30.67 12.42
N GLU A 463 -12.92 -31.85 11.81
CA GLU A 463 -13.93 -32.56 11.02
C GLU A 463 -15.13 -33.00 11.88
N THR A 464 -14.89 -33.53 13.08
CA THR A 464 -15.97 -33.89 14.02
C THR A 464 -16.80 -32.67 14.45
N ALA A 465 -16.15 -31.52 14.63
CA ALA A 465 -16.77 -30.23 14.89
C ALA A 465 -17.41 -29.60 13.64
N LYS A 466 -17.15 -30.13 12.44
CA LYS A 466 -17.65 -29.69 11.12
C LYS A 466 -17.22 -28.27 10.76
N ILE A 467 -16.03 -27.90 11.21
CA ILE A 467 -15.39 -26.63 10.85
C ILE A 467 -14.66 -26.86 9.53
N PRO A 468 -14.87 -26.04 8.48
CA PRO A 468 -14.03 -26.11 7.29
C PRO A 468 -12.57 -25.91 7.69
N TYR A 469 -11.69 -26.82 7.31
CA TYR A 469 -10.27 -26.74 7.66
C TYR A 469 -9.38 -27.26 6.54
N TYR A 470 -8.11 -26.89 6.60
CA TYR A 470 -7.08 -27.21 5.64
C TYR A 470 -5.82 -27.71 6.36
N GLU A 471 -5.14 -28.67 5.74
CA GLU A 471 -3.86 -29.26 6.18
C GLU A 471 -2.77 -28.99 5.11
N PRO A 472 -1.47 -29.07 5.44
CA PRO A 472 -0.37 -28.62 4.56
C PRO A 472 -0.26 -29.25 3.16
N ASP A 473 -1.03 -30.31 2.85
CA ASP A 473 -1.10 -30.96 1.53
C ASP A 473 -2.38 -30.63 0.74
N SER A 474 -3.18 -29.68 1.22
CA SER A 474 -4.44 -29.24 0.58
C SER A 474 -4.20 -28.35 -0.65
N GLU A 475 -5.01 -28.53 -1.72
CA GLU A 475 -4.90 -27.70 -2.95
C GLU A 475 -5.07 -26.18 -2.66
N ASP A 476 -5.89 -25.80 -1.67
CA ASP A 476 -6.14 -24.40 -1.28
C ASP A 476 -5.28 -23.94 -0.06
N TRP A 477 -4.13 -24.56 0.23
CA TRP A 477 -3.35 -24.23 1.45
C TRP A 477 -2.79 -22.80 1.43
N GLU A 478 -2.19 -22.38 0.32
CA GLU A 478 -1.50 -21.07 0.23
C GLU A 478 -2.44 -19.86 0.36
N ASP A 479 -3.67 -19.95 -0.14
CA ASP A 479 -4.77 -18.98 0.06
C ASP A 479 -4.89 -18.49 1.52
N TYR A 480 -4.53 -19.36 2.48
CA TYR A 480 -4.61 -19.09 3.90
C TYR A 480 -3.27 -19.15 4.63
N ALA A 481 -2.28 -19.88 4.11
CA ALA A 481 -0.96 -19.98 4.71
C ALA A 481 -0.08 -18.75 4.41
N SER A 482 -0.06 -18.26 3.17
CA SER A 482 0.95 -17.28 2.75
C SER A 482 0.92 -15.98 3.58
N PRO A 483 2.08 -15.45 4.02
CA PRO A 483 2.19 -14.29 4.91
C PRO A 483 2.21 -12.96 4.15
N PHE A 484 1.68 -11.86 4.72
CA PHE A 484 1.88 -10.52 4.14
C PHE A 484 3.38 -10.15 4.05
N ASN A 485 4.20 -10.62 4.99
CA ASN A 485 5.65 -10.49 4.93
C ASN A 485 6.29 -11.81 4.47
N GLU A 486 6.68 -11.90 3.21
CA GLU A 486 7.31 -13.08 2.58
C GLU A 486 8.61 -13.50 3.30
N ARG A 487 9.28 -12.57 3.99
CA ARG A 487 10.45 -12.85 4.84
C ARG A 487 10.12 -13.72 6.07
N LEU A 488 8.84 -13.96 6.35
CA LEU A 488 8.32 -14.65 7.53
C LEU A 488 7.16 -15.59 7.16
N GLU A 489 7.49 -16.57 6.31
CA GLU A 489 6.72 -17.79 6.15
C GLU A 489 6.76 -18.63 7.43
N TYR A 490 5.62 -19.22 7.78
CA TYR A 490 5.44 -20.16 8.88
C TYR A 490 4.43 -21.23 8.45
N THR A 491 4.57 -22.45 8.96
CA THR A 491 3.70 -23.58 8.65
C THR A 491 2.76 -23.88 9.82
N PRO A 492 1.47 -23.50 9.76
CA PRO A 492 0.48 -23.93 10.74
C PRO A 492 0.37 -25.46 10.87
N ALA A 493 -0.06 -25.96 12.03
CA ALA A 493 -0.41 -27.37 12.20
C ALA A 493 -1.70 -27.73 11.46
N ALA A 494 -2.64 -26.79 11.39
CA ALA A 494 -3.85 -26.79 10.57
C ALA A 494 -4.37 -25.36 10.45
N ILE A 495 -5.22 -25.11 9.45
CA ILE A 495 -5.93 -23.84 9.29
C ILE A 495 -7.44 -24.10 9.33
N ALA A 496 -8.12 -23.61 10.37
CA ALA A 496 -9.57 -23.65 10.49
C ALA A 496 -10.19 -22.36 9.95
N VAL A 497 -11.22 -22.47 9.12
CA VAL A 497 -11.94 -21.36 8.47
C VAL A 497 -13.38 -21.27 9.02
N PRO A 498 -13.57 -20.68 10.22
CA PRO A 498 -14.89 -20.46 10.81
C PRO A 498 -15.78 -19.55 9.97
N THR A 499 -17.08 -19.80 10.03
CA THR A 499 -18.14 -18.92 9.48
C THR A 499 -19.13 -18.45 10.56
N THR A 500 -18.93 -18.86 11.81
CA THR A 500 -19.76 -18.53 12.98
C THR A 500 -18.90 -18.45 14.25
N THR A 501 -19.41 -17.77 15.28
CA THR A 501 -18.81 -17.77 16.63
C THR A 501 -18.65 -19.18 17.20
N GLU A 502 -19.61 -20.08 16.94
CA GLU A 502 -19.56 -21.47 17.40
C GLU A 502 -18.39 -22.24 16.77
N HIS A 503 -18.08 -21.99 15.49
CA HIS A 503 -16.87 -22.58 14.87
C HIS A 503 -15.58 -22.06 15.51
N ILE A 504 -15.52 -20.78 15.92
CA ILE A 504 -14.36 -20.23 16.64
C ILE A 504 -14.22 -20.92 18.01
N GLN A 505 -15.31 -21.11 18.76
CA GLN A 505 -15.29 -21.83 20.04
C GLN A 505 -14.78 -23.27 19.88
N LEU A 506 -15.33 -24.00 18.91
CA LEU A 506 -14.98 -25.39 18.68
C LEU A 506 -13.54 -25.55 18.17
N ALA A 507 -13.04 -24.63 17.32
CA ALA A 507 -11.63 -24.61 16.90
C ALA A 507 -10.69 -24.36 18.10
N VAL A 508 -11.02 -23.42 19.00
CA VAL A 508 -10.25 -23.19 20.23
C VAL A 508 -10.26 -24.44 21.13
N SER A 509 -11.41 -25.12 21.26
CA SER A 509 -11.51 -26.39 22.00
C SER A 509 -10.58 -27.46 21.40
N CYS A 510 -10.64 -27.69 20.08
CA CYS A 510 -9.77 -28.64 19.39
C CYS A 510 -8.27 -28.31 19.53
N GLY A 511 -7.89 -27.03 19.50
CA GLY A 511 -6.51 -26.61 19.77
C GLY A 511 -6.06 -26.99 21.19
N VAL A 512 -6.87 -26.64 22.20
CA VAL A 512 -6.58 -26.95 23.62
C VAL A 512 -6.57 -28.45 23.90
N GLU A 513 -7.53 -29.21 23.37
CA GLU A 513 -7.63 -30.65 23.56
C GLU A 513 -6.44 -31.42 22.97
N ASN A 514 -5.84 -30.90 21.88
CA ASN A 514 -4.61 -31.42 21.29
C ASN A 514 -3.32 -30.73 21.80
N GLY A 515 -3.42 -29.78 22.74
CA GLY A 515 -2.26 -29.06 23.28
C GLY A 515 -1.53 -28.14 22.29
N VAL A 516 -2.22 -27.73 21.22
CA VAL A 516 -1.71 -26.87 20.14
C VAL A 516 -2.04 -25.40 20.43
N LYS A 517 -1.10 -24.49 20.15
CA LYS A 517 -1.31 -23.04 20.29
C LYS A 517 -2.27 -22.54 19.21
N VAL A 518 -3.15 -21.59 19.55
CA VAL A 518 -4.23 -21.13 18.68
C VAL A 518 -4.04 -19.66 18.33
N THR A 519 -4.25 -19.26 17.07
CA THR A 519 -3.97 -17.90 16.62
C THR A 519 -4.95 -17.40 15.56
N PRO A 520 -5.60 -16.23 15.75
CA PRO A 520 -6.53 -15.69 14.76
C PRO A 520 -5.81 -14.92 13.62
N LYS A 521 -5.98 -15.36 12.37
CA LYS A 521 -5.61 -14.60 11.17
C LYS A 521 -6.86 -13.87 10.64
N ALA A 522 -6.89 -12.55 10.81
CA ALA A 522 -7.87 -11.71 10.12
C ALA A 522 -7.34 -11.37 8.71
N GLY A 523 -7.00 -10.11 8.43
CA GLY A 523 -6.51 -9.71 7.11
C GLY A 523 -5.06 -10.11 6.77
N GLY A 524 -4.35 -10.87 7.62
CA GLY A 524 -2.97 -11.33 7.36
C GLY A 524 -1.84 -10.30 7.50
N HIS A 525 -2.13 -9.00 7.50
CA HIS A 525 -1.21 -7.83 7.48
C HIS A 525 -0.23 -7.66 8.67
N SER A 526 0.08 -8.71 9.45
CA SER A 526 1.08 -8.62 10.53
C SER A 526 2.50 -8.59 9.97
N TYR A 527 3.28 -7.56 10.30
CA TYR A 527 4.66 -7.41 9.83
C TYR A 527 5.63 -8.47 10.38
N ALA A 528 5.23 -9.12 11.48
CA ALA A 528 5.90 -10.25 12.10
C ALA A 528 5.15 -11.58 11.88
N SER A 529 4.23 -11.64 10.91
CA SER A 529 3.37 -12.79 10.59
C SER A 529 2.64 -13.41 11.80
N LEU A 530 2.34 -12.60 12.83
CA LEU A 530 1.73 -13.06 14.09
C LEU A 530 0.32 -13.65 13.94
N GLY A 531 -0.31 -13.52 12.76
CA GLY A 531 -1.56 -14.21 12.43
C GLY A 531 -1.37 -15.71 12.14
N LEU A 532 -0.14 -16.13 11.80
CA LEU A 532 0.25 -17.53 11.61
C LEU A 532 0.82 -18.17 12.89
N GLY A 533 1.01 -17.37 13.94
CA GLY A 533 1.63 -17.76 15.21
C GLY A 533 2.95 -17.05 15.51
N GLY A 534 3.68 -16.62 14.48
CA GLY A 534 5.06 -16.11 14.62
C GLY A 534 6.11 -17.22 14.85
N GLU A 535 5.67 -18.48 14.86
CA GLU A 535 6.44 -19.71 14.80
C GLU A 535 5.55 -20.82 14.20
N ASP A 536 6.14 -21.95 13.82
CA ASP A 536 5.43 -23.07 13.19
C ASP A 536 4.50 -23.82 14.16
N GLY A 537 3.57 -24.60 13.62
CA GLY A 537 2.80 -25.59 14.38
C GLY A 537 1.61 -25.04 15.18
N HIS A 538 1.22 -23.79 14.98
CA HIS A 538 -0.01 -23.22 15.54
C HIS A 538 -1.26 -23.69 14.76
N LEU A 539 -2.40 -23.82 15.44
CA LEU A 539 -3.72 -23.85 14.81
C LEU A 539 -4.11 -22.41 14.43
N VAL A 540 -4.12 -22.10 13.14
CA VAL A 540 -4.58 -20.81 12.65
C VAL A 540 -6.10 -20.84 12.50
N ILE A 541 -6.76 -19.80 13.00
CA ILE A 541 -8.19 -19.56 12.84
C ILE A 541 -8.34 -18.39 11.85
N GLN A 542 -8.63 -18.70 10.59
CA GLN A 542 -8.78 -17.75 9.50
C GLN A 542 -10.18 -17.11 9.54
N LEU A 543 -10.22 -15.83 9.88
CA LEU A 543 -11.48 -15.10 10.13
C LEU A 543 -12.03 -14.39 8.90
N ASP A 544 -11.31 -14.30 7.77
CA ASP A 544 -11.69 -13.44 6.64
C ASP A 544 -12.85 -13.92 5.77
N HIS A 545 -13.43 -15.09 6.08
CA HIS A 545 -14.79 -15.49 5.64
C HIS A 545 -15.91 -14.89 6.51
N MET A 546 -15.58 -14.34 7.69
CA MET A 546 -16.48 -13.60 8.59
C MET A 546 -16.22 -12.09 8.46
N TYR A 547 -16.62 -11.50 7.33
CA TYR A 547 -16.36 -10.08 6.99
C TYR A 547 -17.59 -9.15 7.00
N ASN A 548 -18.79 -9.68 7.22
CA ASN A 548 -20.06 -8.92 7.16
C ASN A 548 -20.09 -7.69 8.10
N VAL A 549 -20.60 -6.57 7.58
CA VAL A 549 -20.81 -5.29 8.31
C VAL A 549 -22.29 -4.92 8.25
N THR A 550 -22.89 -4.55 9.39
CA THR A 550 -24.27 -4.05 9.44
C THR A 550 -24.41 -2.82 10.36
N LEU A 551 -24.86 -1.72 9.79
CA LEU A 551 -25.14 -0.47 10.49
C LEU A 551 -26.60 -0.41 10.96
N ASP A 552 -26.80 -0.24 12.27
CA ASP A 552 -28.07 0.26 12.81
C ASP A 552 -28.13 1.78 12.59
N THR A 553 -29.03 2.23 11.72
CA THR A 553 -29.21 3.65 11.38
C THR A 553 -30.05 4.43 12.40
N GLU A 554 -30.70 3.77 13.37
CA GLU A 554 -31.34 4.45 14.52
C GLU A 554 -30.30 4.80 15.59
N THR A 555 -29.37 3.89 15.91
CA THR A 555 -28.34 4.12 16.94
C THR A 555 -26.99 4.62 16.40
N ASN A 556 -26.74 4.48 15.09
CA ASN A 556 -25.45 4.70 14.43
C ASN A 556 -24.32 3.79 14.97
N ILE A 557 -24.69 2.61 15.49
CA ILE A 557 -23.76 1.55 15.89
C ILE A 557 -23.66 0.54 14.74
N ALA A 558 -22.45 0.16 14.37
CA ALA A 558 -22.16 -0.87 13.39
C ALA A 558 -21.73 -2.17 14.08
N THR A 559 -22.40 -3.28 13.76
CA THR A 559 -21.94 -4.63 14.08
C THR A 559 -20.99 -5.09 12.98
N VAL A 560 -19.76 -5.44 13.34
CA VAL A 560 -18.69 -5.77 12.41
C VAL A 560 -18.14 -7.17 12.71
N ALA A 561 -18.07 -8.02 11.69
CA ALA A 561 -17.47 -9.35 11.79
C ALA A 561 -15.92 -9.26 11.73
N PRO A 562 -15.18 -10.16 12.41
CA PRO A 562 -13.79 -9.92 12.81
C PRO A 562 -12.77 -10.03 11.67
N GLY A 563 -13.15 -10.64 10.55
CA GLY A 563 -12.35 -10.71 9.33
C GLY A 563 -12.52 -9.54 8.38
N ALA A 564 -13.45 -8.61 8.64
CA ALA A 564 -13.69 -7.45 7.78
C ALA A 564 -12.40 -6.66 7.57
N ARG A 565 -12.07 -6.34 6.31
CA ARG A 565 -10.90 -5.54 5.96
C ARG A 565 -11.27 -4.06 5.90
N LEU A 566 -10.33 -3.16 6.21
CA LEU A 566 -10.62 -1.74 6.48
C LEU A 566 -11.36 -1.04 5.33
N GLY A 567 -11.02 -1.34 4.07
CA GLY A 567 -11.68 -0.71 2.94
C GLY A 567 -13.09 -1.26 2.63
N HIS A 568 -13.36 -2.54 2.91
CA HIS A 568 -14.73 -3.07 2.91
C HIS A 568 -15.56 -2.45 4.04
N LEU A 569 -14.99 -2.34 5.24
CA LEU A 569 -15.62 -1.68 6.38
C LEU A 569 -15.94 -0.20 6.10
N ALA A 570 -15.02 0.55 5.49
CA ALA A 570 -15.28 1.92 5.08
C ALA A 570 -16.43 2.03 4.06
N THR A 571 -16.42 1.15 3.04
CA THR A 571 -17.43 1.12 1.99
C THR A 571 -18.83 0.84 2.56
N GLU A 572 -18.97 -0.21 3.36
CA GLU A 572 -20.25 -0.60 3.97
C GLU A 572 -20.80 0.46 4.95
N LEU A 573 -19.94 1.10 5.76
CA LEU A 573 -20.38 2.18 6.65
C LEU A 573 -20.85 3.42 5.86
N PHE A 574 -20.20 3.73 4.74
CA PHE A 574 -20.57 4.84 3.88
C PHE A 574 -21.87 4.55 3.12
N GLU A 575 -21.98 3.41 2.44
CA GLU A 575 -23.15 3.03 1.65
C GLU A 575 -24.41 2.80 2.51
N GLN A 576 -24.28 2.22 3.71
CA GLN A 576 -25.44 1.94 4.58
C GLN A 576 -25.99 3.18 5.31
N GLY A 577 -25.24 4.29 5.41
CA GLY A 577 -25.72 5.47 6.14
C GLY A 577 -24.82 6.71 6.23
N ASN A 578 -23.89 6.92 5.29
CA ASN A 578 -22.89 8.00 5.32
C ASN A 578 -22.12 8.05 6.66
N ARG A 579 -21.63 6.90 7.12
CA ARG A 579 -20.91 6.74 8.40
C ARG A 579 -19.44 6.41 8.19
N ALA A 580 -18.64 6.66 9.21
CA ALA A 580 -17.22 6.32 9.26
C ALA A 580 -16.76 5.97 10.68
N ILE A 581 -15.60 5.32 10.77
CA ILE A 581 -14.78 5.23 11.99
C ILE A 581 -13.35 5.68 11.65
N SER A 582 -12.55 6.00 12.67
CA SER A 582 -11.14 6.34 12.45
C SER A 582 -10.34 5.05 12.22
N HIS A 583 -9.57 4.95 11.14
CA HIS A 583 -8.75 3.78 10.84
C HIS A 583 -7.56 4.14 9.92
N GLY A 584 -6.66 3.16 9.73
CA GLY A 584 -5.51 3.25 8.83
C GLY A 584 -5.87 3.19 7.35
N THR A 585 -4.90 3.51 6.49
CA THR A 585 -5.12 3.77 5.06
C THR A 585 -5.20 2.50 4.20
N CYS A 586 -4.48 1.43 4.56
CA CYS A 586 -4.32 0.25 3.72
C CYS A 586 -5.60 -0.61 3.69
N PRO A 587 -6.29 -0.76 2.53
CA PRO A 587 -7.63 -1.35 2.49
C PRO A 587 -7.71 -2.82 2.91
N GLY A 588 -6.67 -3.59 2.58
CA GLY A 588 -6.59 -5.03 2.85
C GLY A 588 -6.30 -5.42 4.30
N VAL A 589 -5.97 -4.46 5.18
CA VAL A 589 -5.73 -4.70 6.61
C VAL A 589 -7.02 -5.19 7.28
N GLY A 590 -6.94 -6.24 8.10
CA GLY A 590 -8.11 -6.76 8.84
C GLY A 590 -8.40 -5.98 10.13
N VAL A 591 -9.68 -5.68 10.37
CA VAL A 591 -10.15 -4.86 11.49
C VAL A 591 -9.65 -5.37 12.85
N SER A 592 -9.66 -6.70 13.08
CA SER A 592 -9.21 -7.27 14.36
C SER A 592 -7.73 -7.02 14.63
N GLY A 593 -6.86 -7.27 13.66
CA GLY A 593 -5.43 -7.02 13.82
C GLY A 593 -5.15 -5.54 14.07
N HIS A 594 -5.90 -4.65 13.41
CA HIS A 594 -5.73 -3.20 13.49
C HIS A 594 -6.25 -2.61 14.82
N ALA A 595 -7.51 -2.89 15.17
CA ALA A 595 -8.23 -2.24 16.25
C ALA A 595 -8.06 -2.92 17.62
N LEU A 596 -7.56 -4.17 17.70
CA LEU A 596 -7.18 -4.74 19.01
C LEU A 596 -5.86 -4.18 19.57
N HIS A 597 -5.15 -3.33 18.81
CA HIS A 597 -3.83 -2.80 19.17
C HIS A 597 -3.70 -1.28 19.00
N GLY A 598 -4.71 -0.59 18.46
CA GLY A 598 -4.67 0.84 18.19
C GLY A 598 -5.52 1.19 16.97
N GLY A 599 -4.83 1.38 15.86
CA GLY A 599 -5.38 1.74 14.57
C GLY A 599 -5.26 3.24 14.31
N PHE A 600 -4.15 3.64 13.67
CA PHE A 600 -3.83 5.03 13.36
C PHE A 600 -3.97 5.28 11.85
N GLY A 601 -4.42 6.47 11.47
CA GLY A 601 -4.50 6.91 10.07
C GLY A 601 -4.96 8.36 9.92
N MET A 602 -5.41 8.72 8.72
CA MET A 602 -5.69 10.12 8.32
C MET A 602 -6.94 10.76 8.95
N ALA A 603 -7.50 10.15 10.01
CA ALA A 603 -8.55 10.71 10.85
C ALA A 603 -8.14 10.81 12.33
N SER A 604 -6.96 10.31 12.73
CA SER A 604 -6.69 10.04 14.15
C SER A 604 -6.44 11.27 15.01
N ASN A 605 -5.89 12.37 14.49
CA ASN A 605 -5.79 13.63 15.24
C ASN A 605 -7.19 14.24 15.48
N THR A 606 -8.13 14.06 14.54
CA THR A 606 -9.53 14.54 14.67
C THR A 606 -10.42 13.62 15.50
N HIS A 607 -10.24 12.30 15.38
CA HIS A 607 -11.21 11.28 15.80
C HIS A 607 -10.65 10.11 16.63
N GLY A 608 -9.35 10.09 16.94
CA GLY A 608 -8.75 9.06 17.80
C GLY A 608 -8.32 7.80 17.04
N LEU A 609 -7.97 6.74 17.76
CA LEU A 609 -7.59 5.45 17.16
C LEU A 609 -8.82 4.61 16.82
N ALA A 610 -8.69 3.59 15.95
CA ALA A 610 -9.78 2.66 15.64
C ALA A 610 -10.37 2.00 16.90
N LEU A 611 -9.52 1.70 17.89
CA LEU A 611 -9.95 1.17 19.19
C LEU A 611 -10.80 2.15 20.01
N ASP A 612 -10.72 3.46 19.77
CA ASP A 612 -11.55 4.47 20.43
C ASP A 612 -13.00 4.45 19.90
N TRP A 613 -13.26 3.74 18.79
CA TRP A 613 -14.59 3.57 18.18
C TRP A 613 -15.30 2.28 18.59
N ILE A 614 -14.63 1.34 19.28
CA ILE A 614 -15.27 0.13 19.82
C ILE A 614 -16.06 0.48 21.10
N VAL A 615 -17.28 -0.05 21.23
CA VAL A 615 -18.14 0.08 22.42
C VAL A 615 -18.52 -1.26 23.07
N GLY A 616 -18.33 -2.37 22.34
CA GLY A 616 -18.49 -3.73 22.86
C GLY A 616 -17.95 -4.79 21.90
N MET A 617 -17.66 -6.00 22.40
CA MET A 617 -17.18 -7.13 21.61
C MET A 617 -17.69 -8.47 22.15
N THR A 618 -18.03 -9.39 21.26
CA THR A 618 -18.15 -10.83 21.56
C THR A 618 -16.75 -11.45 21.47
N VAL A 619 -16.29 -12.14 22.52
CA VAL A 619 -14.94 -12.73 22.59
C VAL A 619 -14.99 -14.21 22.99
N VAL A 620 -14.26 -15.06 22.27
CA VAL A 620 -13.97 -16.45 22.63
C VAL A 620 -12.69 -16.49 23.46
N LEU A 621 -12.77 -16.98 24.69
CA LEU A 621 -11.63 -17.12 25.61
C LEU A 621 -10.89 -18.44 25.41
N ALA A 622 -9.73 -18.59 26.05
CA ALA A 622 -8.84 -19.75 25.91
C ALA A 622 -9.48 -21.08 26.33
N ASN A 623 -10.51 -21.03 27.19
CA ASN A 623 -11.32 -22.18 27.61
C ASN A 623 -12.57 -22.40 26.72
N ALA A 624 -12.55 -21.89 25.48
CA ALA A 624 -13.65 -21.89 24.51
C ALA A 624 -14.97 -21.21 24.97
N THR A 625 -15.00 -20.52 26.12
CA THR A 625 -16.21 -19.78 26.54
C THR A 625 -16.38 -18.48 25.75
N VAL A 626 -17.62 -18.18 25.35
CA VAL A 626 -17.99 -16.88 24.78
C VAL A 626 -18.41 -15.93 25.88
N VAL A 627 -17.86 -14.72 25.84
CA VAL A 627 -18.23 -13.61 26.71
C VAL A 627 -18.45 -12.34 25.89
N GLU A 628 -19.46 -11.55 26.26
CA GLU A 628 -19.57 -10.15 25.83
C GLU A 628 -18.69 -9.28 26.75
N CYS A 629 -17.95 -8.33 26.17
CA CYS A 629 -17.21 -7.33 26.94
C CYS A 629 -17.46 -5.90 26.45
N SER A 630 -17.53 -4.96 27.40
CA SER A 630 -17.75 -3.51 27.24
C SER A 630 -17.27 -2.77 28.49
N GLU A 631 -17.37 -1.44 28.53
CA GLU A 631 -17.16 -0.66 29.77
C GLU A 631 -18.07 -1.12 30.94
N SER A 632 -19.19 -1.80 30.65
CA SER A 632 -20.19 -2.21 31.65
C SER A 632 -20.21 -3.71 31.98
N GLN A 633 -19.50 -4.53 31.20
CA GLN A 633 -19.54 -5.99 31.30
C GLN A 633 -18.15 -6.55 30.98
N ASN A 634 -17.59 -7.38 31.86
CA ASN A 634 -16.19 -7.86 31.74
C ASN A 634 -15.18 -6.72 31.44
N PRO A 635 -15.19 -5.59 32.19
CA PRO A 635 -14.49 -4.37 31.80
C PRO A 635 -12.96 -4.49 31.82
N ASP A 636 -12.38 -5.38 32.62
CA ASP A 636 -10.93 -5.66 32.58
C ASP A 636 -10.52 -6.37 31.28
N LEU A 637 -11.33 -7.32 30.80
CA LEU A 637 -11.12 -7.95 29.49
C LEU A 637 -11.32 -6.93 28.37
N PHE A 638 -12.36 -6.09 28.43
CA PHE A 638 -12.59 -5.03 27.45
C PHE A 638 -11.39 -4.07 27.38
N TRP A 639 -10.91 -3.60 28.53
CA TRP A 639 -9.71 -2.77 28.64
C TRP A 639 -8.47 -3.44 28.03
N ALA A 640 -8.24 -4.73 28.34
CA ALA A 640 -7.11 -5.49 27.81
C ALA A 640 -7.18 -5.64 26.29
N MET A 641 -8.37 -5.96 25.75
CA MET A 641 -8.62 -6.13 24.33
C MET A 641 -8.36 -4.84 23.52
N LEU A 642 -8.63 -3.66 24.09
CA LEU A 642 -8.37 -2.36 23.44
C LEU A 642 -6.90 -1.91 23.60
N GLY A 643 -5.99 -2.61 22.94
CA GLY A 643 -4.56 -2.28 22.87
C GLY A 643 -3.61 -3.49 22.92
N ALA A 644 -4.10 -4.66 23.31
CA ALA A 644 -3.32 -5.89 23.43
C ALA A 644 -4.10 -7.17 23.06
N GLY A 645 -5.25 -7.05 22.39
CA GLY A 645 -6.28 -8.10 22.36
C GLY A 645 -5.88 -9.45 21.78
N SER A 646 -4.87 -9.51 20.91
CA SER A 646 -4.28 -10.76 20.42
C SER A 646 -3.83 -11.73 21.54
N SER A 647 -3.56 -11.24 22.75
CA SER A 647 -3.11 -12.06 23.88
C SER A 647 -4.23 -12.57 24.79
N PHE A 648 -5.51 -12.20 24.60
CA PHE A 648 -6.57 -12.42 25.60
C PHE A 648 -7.79 -13.22 25.10
N GLY A 649 -8.01 -13.30 23.79
CA GLY A 649 -9.15 -14.00 23.22
C GLY A 649 -9.32 -13.71 21.73
N ILE A 650 -10.16 -14.50 21.07
CA ILE A 650 -10.54 -14.26 19.67
C ILE A 650 -11.85 -13.46 19.67
N ALA A 651 -11.78 -12.20 19.22
CA ALA A 651 -12.98 -11.42 18.97
C ALA A 651 -13.78 -12.06 17.82
N ALA A 652 -15.05 -12.37 18.08
CA ALA A 652 -15.98 -13.01 17.16
C ALA A 652 -17.00 -12.01 16.55
N SER A 653 -17.18 -10.85 17.19
CA SER A 653 -17.93 -9.70 16.66
C SER A 653 -17.56 -8.43 17.41
N TYR A 654 -17.66 -7.28 16.75
CA TYR A 654 -17.45 -5.95 17.32
C TYR A 654 -18.72 -5.12 17.20
N GLN A 655 -18.98 -4.27 18.19
CA GLN A 655 -19.89 -3.14 18.11
C GLN A 655 -19.06 -1.86 18.06
N PHE A 656 -19.10 -1.15 16.94
CA PHE A 656 -18.47 0.15 16.75
C PHE A 656 -19.52 1.26 16.83
N LYS A 657 -19.29 2.32 17.60
CA LYS A 657 -19.97 3.62 17.34
C LYS A 657 -19.40 4.21 16.04
N THR A 658 -20.09 5.16 15.42
CA THR A 658 -19.63 5.79 14.16
C THR A 658 -19.80 7.31 14.17
N PHE A 659 -18.94 8.04 13.45
CA PHE A 659 -19.17 9.44 13.10
C PHE A 659 -19.79 9.58 11.70
N GLU A 660 -20.27 10.77 11.37
CA GLU A 660 -20.83 11.08 10.05
C GLU A 660 -19.69 11.32 9.07
N ALA A 661 -19.66 10.60 7.94
CA ALA A 661 -18.59 10.72 6.96
C ALA A 661 -18.56 12.16 6.41
N PRO A 662 -17.42 12.87 6.47
CA PRO A 662 -17.35 14.28 6.10
C PRO A 662 -17.57 14.45 4.59
N ALA A 663 -18.53 15.31 4.23
CA ALA A 663 -18.88 15.59 2.84
C ALA A 663 -17.84 16.44 2.09
N ASN A 664 -16.87 17.03 2.79
CA ASN A 664 -15.70 17.69 2.21
C ASN A 664 -14.47 17.39 3.08
N VAL A 665 -13.41 16.89 2.48
CA VAL A 665 -12.08 16.73 3.04
C VAL A 665 -11.05 17.06 1.95
N THR A 666 -9.93 17.68 2.34
CA THR A 666 -8.83 17.99 1.43
C THR A 666 -7.65 17.08 1.75
N TRP A 667 -7.30 16.16 0.86
CA TRP A 667 -6.01 15.46 0.93
C TRP A 667 -4.91 16.30 0.29
N PHE A 668 -3.67 16.16 0.76
CA PHE A 668 -2.57 17.01 0.31
C PHE A 668 -1.18 16.38 0.43
N SER A 669 -0.23 16.96 -0.29
CA SER A 669 1.20 16.80 -0.08
C SER A 669 1.92 18.15 -0.18
N ALA A 670 2.74 18.48 0.82
CA ALA A 670 3.57 19.67 0.86
C ALA A 670 5.05 19.33 0.96
N ARG A 671 5.83 19.80 -0.02
CA ARG A 671 7.27 19.59 -0.12
C ARG A 671 8.03 20.42 0.92
N LEU A 672 9.03 19.80 1.55
CA LEU A 672 9.95 20.47 2.45
C LEU A 672 11.36 20.56 1.80
N PRO A 673 11.97 21.75 1.66
CA PRO A 673 13.30 21.91 1.06
C PRO A 673 14.44 21.56 2.04
N TRP A 674 14.26 20.49 2.81
CA TRP A 674 15.16 20.12 3.90
C TRP A 674 16.45 19.46 3.40
N ASN A 675 17.55 19.84 4.04
CA ASN A 675 18.89 19.31 3.83
C ASN A 675 19.55 19.07 5.20
N LYS A 676 20.76 18.46 5.24
CA LYS A 676 21.39 18.05 6.50
C LYS A 676 21.49 19.17 7.54
N THR A 677 21.72 20.43 7.15
CA THR A 677 21.86 21.54 8.12
C THR A 677 20.54 22.18 8.53
N THR A 678 19.44 21.93 7.82
CA THR A 678 18.11 22.48 8.16
C THR A 678 17.17 21.45 8.78
N THR A 679 17.38 20.15 8.54
CA THR A 679 16.42 19.10 8.94
C THR A 679 16.20 19.03 10.45
N GLN A 680 17.24 19.15 11.29
CA GLN A 680 17.05 19.09 12.74
C GLN A 680 16.15 20.24 13.23
N ALA A 681 16.40 21.47 12.78
CA ALA A 681 15.54 22.61 13.11
C ALA A 681 14.12 22.43 12.55
N GLY A 682 13.98 21.80 11.37
CA GLY A 682 12.69 21.42 10.80
C GLY A 682 11.89 20.42 11.64
N LEU A 683 12.56 19.42 12.24
CA LEU A 683 11.94 18.46 13.17
C LEU A 683 11.55 19.13 14.50
N GLU A 684 12.41 20.01 15.03
CA GLU A 684 12.12 20.79 16.24
C GLU A 684 10.95 21.78 16.02
N ASP A 685 10.82 22.32 14.80
CA ASP A 685 9.69 23.15 14.38
C ASP A 685 8.41 22.35 14.14
N LEU A 686 8.51 21.13 13.60
CA LEU A 686 7.41 20.18 13.48
C LEU A 686 6.88 19.77 14.86
N GLU A 687 7.77 19.44 15.81
CA GLU A 687 7.40 19.19 17.20
C GLU A 687 6.69 20.40 17.82
N SER A 688 7.23 21.60 17.63
CA SER A 688 6.66 22.82 18.19
C SER A 688 5.28 23.14 17.61
N TYR A 689 5.10 22.96 16.30
CA TYR A 689 3.81 23.10 15.63
C TYR A 689 2.79 22.07 16.13
N ALA A 690 3.15 20.78 16.15
CA ALA A 690 2.29 19.68 16.59
C ALA A 690 1.86 19.80 18.06
N LYS A 691 2.78 20.20 18.96
CA LYS A 691 2.46 20.40 20.39
C LYS A 691 1.51 21.57 20.64
N ASN A 692 1.66 22.68 19.91
CA ASN A 692 1.09 23.97 20.32
C ASN A 692 0.04 24.58 19.36
N THR A 693 0.16 24.31 18.06
CA THR A 693 -0.46 25.10 16.99
C THR A 693 -1.39 24.29 16.09
N MET A 694 -1.01 23.05 15.74
CA MET A 694 -1.75 22.20 14.80
C MET A 694 -3.23 22.06 15.18
N PRO A 695 -4.18 22.34 14.27
CA PRO A 695 -5.62 22.22 14.55
C PRO A 695 -6.04 20.76 14.76
N ALA A 696 -7.27 20.51 15.23
CA ALA A 696 -7.79 19.15 15.39
C ALA A 696 -8.22 18.55 14.05
N GLU A 697 -8.56 19.43 13.11
CA GLU A 697 -9.10 19.18 11.78
C GLU A 697 -8.01 18.73 10.78
N LEU A 698 -6.73 18.98 11.06
CA LEU A 698 -5.61 18.52 10.25
C LEU A 698 -5.11 17.16 10.75
N ASN A 699 -4.96 16.19 9.88
CA ASN A 699 -4.27 14.92 10.13
C ASN A 699 -3.09 14.87 9.17
N MET A 700 -1.86 14.67 9.67
CA MET A 700 -0.69 14.65 8.80
C MET A 700 0.45 13.80 9.34
N ARG A 701 1.36 13.42 8.45
CA ARG A 701 2.63 12.77 8.74
C ARG A 701 3.76 13.38 7.91
N LEU A 702 4.98 13.37 8.44
CA LEU A 702 6.20 13.63 7.69
C LEU A 702 6.66 12.32 7.03
N ALA A 703 6.60 12.24 5.71
CA ALA A 703 7.20 11.16 4.93
C ALA A 703 8.66 11.51 4.56
N GLY A 704 9.56 10.54 4.68
CA GLY A 704 10.98 10.72 4.39
C GLY A 704 11.61 9.52 3.68
N SER A 705 12.54 9.80 2.76
CA SER A 705 13.22 8.79 1.93
C SER A 705 14.71 9.11 1.75
N SER A 706 15.41 8.32 0.92
CA SER A 706 16.79 8.60 0.51
C SER A 706 16.95 9.91 -0.28
N ARG A 707 15.86 10.42 -0.87
CA ARG A 707 15.87 11.60 -1.75
C ARG A 707 15.12 12.79 -1.15
N SER A 708 13.92 12.59 -0.62
CA SER A 708 12.92 13.62 -0.31
C SER A 708 12.50 13.71 1.17
N ALA A 709 11.85 14.82 1.51
CA ALA A 709 11.07 15.04 2.72
C ALA A 709 9.80 15.83 2.36
N SER A 710 8.64 15.40 2.86
CA SER A 710 7.34 16.04 2.62
C SER A 710 6.39 15.77 3.78
N VAL A 711 5.47 16.69 4.06
CA VAL A 711 4.30 16.37 4.89
C VAL A 711 3.10 16.09 4.00
N GLU A 712 2.29 15.13 4.39
CA GLU A 712 1.09 14.69 3.66
C GLU A 712 -0.02 14.32 4.65
N GLY A 713 -1.27 14.38 4.21
CA GLY A 713 -2.41 13.92 5.00
C GLY A 713 -3.75 14.51 4.57
N VAL A 714 -4.69 14.60 5.50
CA VAL A 714 -6.08 15.03 5.25
C VAL A 714 -6.48 16.14 6.21
N PHE A 715 -7.04 17.22 5.66
CA PHE A 715 -7.68 18.30 6.39
C PHE A 715 -9.21 18.19 6.30
N TYR A 716 -9.90 18.31 7.44
CA TYR A 716 -11.35 18.28 7.55
C TYR A 716 -11.96 19.65 7.20
N GLY A 717 -11.90 19.98 5.92
CA GLY A 717 -12.36 21.22 5.32
C GLY A 717 -11.88 21.36 3.88
N ASP A 718 -11.85 22.59 3.38
CA ASP A 718 -11.41 22.96 2.03
C ASP A 718 -9.92 23.35 1.96
N GLU A 719 -9.41 23.51 0.73
CA GLU A 719 -8.05 23.95 0.43
C GLU A 719 -7.67 25.27 1.12
N ALA A 720 -8.60 26.22 1.26
CA ALA A 720 -8.35 27.49 1.95
C ALA A 720 -8.15 27.31 3.46
N GLY A 721 -8.91 26.41 4.09
CA GLY A 721 -8.69 26.00 5.48
C GLY A 721 -7.38 25.22 5.66
N LEU A 722 -7.01 24.38 4.70
CA LEU A 722 -5.73 23.66 4.68
C LEU A 722 -4.54 24.63 4.60
N GLU A 723 -4.58 25.62 3.68
CA GLU A 723 -3.56 26.66 3.56
C GLU A 723 -3.35 27.39 4.89
N ALA A 724 -4.45 27.87 5.50
CA ALA A 724 -4.41 28.57 6.78
C ALA A 724 -3.95 27.67 7.95
N ALA A 725 -4.24 26.37 7.91
CA ALA A 725 -3.76 25.41 8.90
C ALA A 725 -2.24 25.17 8.80
N LEU A 726 -1.71 25.04 7.58
CA LEU A 726 -0.31 24.73 7.31
C LEU A 726 0.62 25.96 7.29
N GLU A 727 0.11 27.17 7.01
CA GLU A 727 0.89 28.41 6.94
C GLU A 727 1.91 28.56 8.09
N PRO A 728 1.56 28.37 9.38
CA PRO A 728 2.51 28.59 10.49
C PRO A 728 3.71 27.65 10.50
N PHE A 729 3.60 26.47 9.86
CA PHE A 729 4.68 25.49 9.72
C PHE A 729 5.45 25.70 8.42
N LEU A 730 4.76 25.90 7.30
CA LEU A 730 5.38 26.05 5.98
C LEU A 730 6.18 27.36 5.87
N ASN A 731 5.64 28.49 6.34
CA ASN A 731 6.37 29.78 6.37
C ASN A 731 7.65 29.71 7.21
N LYS A 732 7.69 28.86 8.24
CA LYS A 732 8.85 28.71 9.13
C LYS A 732 9.91 27.78 8.55
N THR A 733 9.48 26.71 7.89
CA THR A 733 10.36 25.67 7.32
C THR A 733 10.78 25.92 5.86
N GLY A 734 10.18 26.92 5.20
CA GLY A 734 10.33 27.18 3.78
C GLY A 734 9.60 26.17 2.88
N GLY A 735 8.67 25.40 3.45
CA GLY A 735 7.87 24.42 2.72
C GLY A 735 6.80 25.05 1.84
N SER A 736 6.22 24.25 0.94
CA SER A 736 5.13 24.67 0.04
C SER A 736 4.19 23.50 -0.23
N ILE A 737 2.88 23.74 -0.20
CA ILE A 737 1.90 22.78 -0.76
C ILE A 737 2.28 22.53 -2.23
N SER A 738 2.32 21.26 -2.62
CA SER A 738 2.71 20.79 -3.95
C SER A 738 1.58 20.07 -4.67
N ASP A 739 0.64 19.50 -3.91
CA ASP A 739 -0.62 18.93 -4.40
C ASP A 739 -1.68 19.05 -3.30
N ALA A 740 -2.92 19.33 -3.69
CA ALA A 740 -4.10 19.35 -2.82
C ALA A 740 -5.36 19.26 -3.69
N GLU A 741 -6.36 18.50 -3.24
CA GLU A 741 -7.65 18.36 -3.93
C GLU A 741 -8.75 18.09 -2.88
N THR A 742 -9.87 18.80 -2.99
CA THR A 742 -11.03 18.64 -2.10
C THR A 742 -12.03 17.63 -2.69
N GLY A 743 -12.39 16.59 -1.93
CA GLY A 743 -13.40 15.60 -2.30
C GLY A 743 -14.18 15.09 -1.08
N ASP A 744 -14.89 13.96 -1.22
CA ASP A 744 -15.60 13.34 -0.09
C ASP A 744 -14.72 12.36 0.70
N TRP A 745 -15.29 11.79 1.77
CA TRP A 745 -14.62 10.82 2.63
C TRP A 745 -14.07 9.58 1.89
N MET A 746 -14.81 9.06 0.90
CA MET A 746 -14.40 7.90 0.13
C MET A 746 -13.38 8.25 -0.95
N ASP A 747 -13.43 9.46 -1.53
CA ASP A 747 -12.36 9.98 -2.38
C ASP A 747 -11.02 10.02 -1.63
N ALA A 748 -11.02 10.55 -0.39
CA ALA A 748 -9.82 10.60 0.45
C ALA A 748 -9.30 9.20 0.87
N ILE A 749 -10.20 8.24 1.11
CA ILE A 749 -9.81 6.84 1.31
C ILE A 749 -9.20 6.25 0.04
N GLN A 750 -9.80 6.49 -1.13
CA GLN A 750 -9.28 6.00 -2.41
C GLN A 750 -7.92 6.62 -2.77
N HIS A 751 -7.66 7.88 -2.40
CA HIS A 751 -6.36 8.52 -2.55
C HIS A 751 -5.26 7.78 -1.75
N TYR A 752 -5.48 7.51 -0.46
CA TYR A 752 -4.47 6.85 0.38
C TYR A 752 -4.48 5.31 0.33
N ALA A 753 -5.44 4.71 -0.37
CA ALA A 753 -5.59 3.26 -0.50
C ALA A 753 -4.43 2.58 -1.25
N ASN A 754 -3.92 3.22 -2.32
CA ASN A 754 -2.97 2.65 -3.29
C ASN A 754 -3.37 1.27 -3.87
N ALA A 755 -4.65 0.90 -3.77
CA ALA A 755 -5.21 -0.41 -4.15
C ALA A 755 -6.73 -0.29 -4.38
N LYS A 756 -7.41 -1.41 -4.66
CA LYS A 756 -8.88 -1.53 -4.56
C LYS A 756 -9.29 -1.23 -3.10
N VAL A 757 -10.32 -0.40 -2.90
CA VAL A 757 -10.83 -0.06 -1.56
C VAL A 757 -11.67 -1.20 -0.97
N ASP A 758 -12.82 -1.53 -1.54
CA ASP A 758 -13.61 -2.68 -1.09
C ASP A 758 -12.80 -3.98 -1.28
N VAL A 759 -12.49 -4.72 -0.22
CA VAL A 759 -11.67 -5.95 -0.27
C VAL A 759 -12.18 -6.93 0.77
N THR A 760 -12.46 -8.16 0.34
CA THR A 760 -12.96 -9.28 1.16
C THR A 760 -12.00 -10.47 1.05
N TYR A 761 -12.47 -11.71 1.20
CA TYR A 761 -11.79 -12.91 0.68
C TYR A 761 -12.12 -13.10 -0.82
N PRO A 762 -11.20 -13.61 -1.67
CA PRO A 762 -9.78 -13.88 -1.40
C PRO A 762 -8.92 -12.61 -1.46
N TYR A 763 -7.72 -12.69 -0.88
CA TYR A 763 -6.75 -11.60 -0.85
C TYR A 763 -5.32 -12.13 -0.87
N ASP A 764 -4.62 -11.82 -1.96
CA ASP A 764 -3.27 -12.23 -2.31
C ASP A 764 -2.46 -10.94 -2.55
N THR A 765 -1.62 -10.55 -1.58
CA THR A 765 -0.79 -9.33 -1.62
C THR A 765 0.34 -9.46 -0.62
N HIS A 766 1.57 -9.40 -1.13
CA HIS A 766 2.76 -9.87 -0.44
C HIS A 766 3.93 -8.89 -0.63
N GLU A 767 4.75 -8.71 0.40
CA GLU A 767 5.98 -7.91 0.34
C GLU A 767 7.13 -8.59 1.12
N THR A 768 8.36 -8.51 0.62
CA THR A 768 9.56 -8.94 1.37
C THR A 768 10.21 -7.73 2.07
N PHE A 769 10.09 -7.63 3.40
CA PHE A 769 10.54 -6.42 4.12
C PHE A 769 10.96 -6.63 5.58
N TYR A 770 11.73 -5.70 6.12
CA TYR A 770 11.89 -5.47 7.55
C TYR A 770 11.30 -4.13 7.96
N SER A 771 10.75 -4.04 9.17
CA SER A 771 10.16 -2.82 9.70
C SER A 771 10.38 -2.73 11.20
N LYS A 772 10.47 -1.49 11.69
CA LYS A 772 10.51 -1.14 13.10
C LYS A 772 9.60 0.05 13.35
N SER A 773 9.30 0.32 14.62
CA SER A 773 8.54 1.51 15.01
C SER A 773 9.12 2.20 16.23
N LEU A 774 8.72 3.46 16.44
CA LEU A 774 8.98 4.21 17.66
C LEU A 774 7.75 5.04 18.03
N THR A 775 7.50 5.23 19.33
CA THR A 775 6.48 6.17 19.83
C THR A 775 7.12 7.15 20.80
N LEU A 776 7.19 8.45 20.46
CA LEU A 776 8.04 9.44 21.14
C LEU A 776 7.26 10.62 21.72
N LYS A 777 7.62 11.11 22.92
CA LYS A 777 7.13 12.40 23.47
C LYS A 777 7.66 13.65 22.75
N GLY A 778 8.65 13.47 21.88
CA GLY A 778 9.33 14.51 21.12
C GLY A 778 10.54 13.94 20.38
N LEU A 779 11.04 14.70 19.41
CA LEU A 779 12.22 14.41 18.60
C LEU A 779 12.95 15.75 18.40
N ASN A 780 13.79 16.09 19.37
CA ASN A 780 14.50 17.37 19.46
C ASN A 780 15.90 17.19 20.08
N GLY A 781 16.75 18.21 19.97
CA GLY A 781 18.09 18.22 20.56
C GLY A 781 18.92 17.03 20.08
N THR A 782 19.57 16.32 20.99
CA THR A 782 20.41 15.16 20.64
C THR A 782 19.65 14.06 19.90
N SER A 783 18.39 13.77 20.27
CA SER A 783 17.59 12.73 19.59
C SER A 783 17.31 13.07 18.12
N ALA A 784 16.97 14.32 17.82
CA ALA A 784 16.79 14.81 16.45
C ALA A 784 18.12 14.89 15.71
N GLY A 785 19.20 15.34 16.38
CA GLY A 785 20.55 15.34 15.84
C GLY A 785 20.96 13.93 15.37
N ASN A 786 20.87 12.93 16.25
CA ASN A 786 21.21 11.54 15.95
C ASN A 786 20.35 10.97 14.82
N PHE A 787 19.03 11.22 14.83
CA PHE A 787 18.12 10.79 13.75
C PHE A 787 18.52 11.39 12.39
N VAL A 788 18.86 12.69 12.34
CA VAL A 788 19.27 13.40 11.12
C VAL A 788 20.68 13.02 10.66
N ASP A 789 21.61 12.83 11.60
CA ASP A 789 22.96 12.36 11.28
C ASP A 789 22.93 10.95 10.70
N TYR A 790 22.11 10.04 11.23
CA TYR A 790 21.92 8.71 10.66
C TYR A 790 21.18 8.73 9.31
N TRP A 791 20.13 9.55 9.17
CA TRP A 791 19.41 9.73 7.89
C TRP A 791 20.37 10.16 6.77
N TYR A 792 21.11 11.27 6.97
CA TYR A 792 21.96 11.84 5.93
C TYR A 792 23.36 11.19 5.85
N GLY A 793 23.82 10.50 6.89
CA GLY A 793 25.11 9.82 6.94
C GLY A 793 25.07 8.36 6.49
N THR A 794 24.02 7.63 6.85
CA THR A 794 23.89 6.19 6.60
C THR A 794 22.73 5.88 5.67
N ALA A 795 21.49 6.26 6.04
CA ALA A 795 20.28 5.82 5.34
C ALA A 795 20.27 6.21 3.86
N ARG A 796 20.68 7.45 3.52
CA ARG A 796 20.77 7.93 2.13
C ARG A 796 21.74 7.13 1.24
N ASN A 797 22.59 6.28 1.80
CA ASN A 797 23.50 5.39 1.07
C ASN A 797 22.97 3.94 0.93
N VAL A 798 21.87 3.57 1.62
CA VAL A 798 21.21 2.28 1.44
C VAL A 798 20.48 2.28 0.09
N THR A 799 20.72 1.24 -0.71
CA THR A 799 20.26 1.11 -2.10
C THR A 799 18.90 0.43 -2.26
N ARG A 800 18.40 -0.24 -1.21
CA ARG A 800 17.04 -0.81 -1.13
C ARG A 800 15.97 0.27 -1.08
N ILE A 801 14.71 -0.10 -1.34
CA ILE A 801 13.59 0.83 -1.16
C ILE A 801 13.27 0.90 0.33
N TRP A 802 13.55 2.05 0.93
CA TRP A 802 13.19 2.32 2.32
C TRP A 802 12.50 3.68 2.45
N TRP A 803 11.64 3.79 3.46
CA TRP A 803 11.03 5.04 3.88
C TRP A 803 10.86 5.07 5.41
N PHE A 804 10.60 6.26 5.93
CA PHE A 804 9.98 6.41 7.23
C PHE A 804 8.77 7.34 7.14
N GLN A 805 7.88 7.19 8.11
CA GLN A 805 6.77 8.11 8.37
C GLN A 805 6.87 8.55 9.83
N ILE A 806 6.79 9.87 10.09
CA ILE A 806 6.60 10.43 11.43
C ILE A 806 5.19 11.02 11.48
N ASP A 807 4.26 10.21 11.98
CA ASP A 807 2.87 10.55 12.18
C ASP A 807 2.71 11.54 13.34
N ILE A 808 1.87 12.57 13.17
CA ILE A 808 1.47 13.43 14.29
C ILE A 808 0.38 12.74 15.10
N HIS A 809 0.82 11.85 15.99
CA HIS A 809 -0.01 11.00 16.81
C HIS A 809 -0.74 11.76 17.93
N GLY A 810 0.01 12.57 18.69
CA GLY A 810 -0.47 13.26 19.88
C GLY A 810 -0.43 14.79 19.74
N GLY A 811 -0.38 15.46 20.89
CA GLY A 811 -0.35 16.93 20.97
C GLY A 811 -1.63 17.50 21.57
N LYS A 812 -1.65 18.81 21.83
CA LYS A 812 -2.73 19.48 22.57
C LYS A 812 -4.13 19.29 21.94
N ASN A 813 -4.19 19.21 20.61
CA ASN A 813 -5.44 19.12 19.87
C ASN A 813 -5.80 17.69 19.43
N SER A 814 -4.88 16.73 19.49
CA SER A 814 -5.12 15.33 19.10
C SER A 814 -6.20 14.66 19.97
N ALA A 815 -7.18 14.06 19.31
CA ALA A 815 -8.15 13.18 19.92
C ALA A 815 -7.49 11.95 20.58
N VAL A 816 -6.39 11.42 20.02
CA VAL A 816 -5.66 10.28 20.61
C VAL A 816 -5.11 10.62 22.00
N SER A 817 -4.52 11.81 22.17
CA SER A 817 -4.01 12.29 23.48
C SER A 817 -5.10 12.83 24.42
N LYS A 818 -6.32 13.02 23.94
CA LYS A 818 -7.49 13.45 24.75
C LYS A 818 -8.30 12.27 25.32
N ALA A 819 -8.19 11.08 24.74
CA ALA A 819 -8.83 9.87 25.26
C ALA A 819 -8.28 9.50 26.65
N ASP A 820 -9.14 8.99 27.55
CA ASP A 820 -8.68 8.62 28.90
C ASP A 820 -7.82 7.34 28.82
N PRO A 821 -6.52 7.39 29.20
CA PRO A 821 -5.63 6.22 29.16
C PRO A 821 -6.05 5.07 30.09
N LYS A 822 -7.06 5.26 30.94
CA LYS A 822 -7.61 4.20 31.81
C LYS A 822 -8.65 3.31 31.12
N LEU A 823 -9.21 3.74 29.99
CA LEU A 823 -10.26 3.00 29.28
C LEU A 823 -9.69 1.93 28.31
N THR A 824 -8.43 2.07 27.92
CA THR A 824 -7.77 1.22 26.91
C THR A 824 -6.40 0.76 27.39
N SER A 825 -5.98 -0.47 27.09
CA SER A 825 -4.64 -0.96 27.39
C SER A 825 -3.54 -0.33 26.51
N TYR A 826 -3.91 0.36 25.44
CA TYR A 826 -3.00 1.13 24.59
C TYR A 826 -2.17 2.16 25.39
N ALA A 827 -0.85 1.99 25.38
CA ALA A 827 0.06 2.66 26.32
C ALA A 827 0.54 4.05 25.90
N HIS A 828 0.42 4.44 24.63
CA HIS A 828 1.18 5.56 24.04
C HIS A 828 0.41 6.90 23.97
N ARG A 829 -0.66 7.07 24.77
CA ARG A 829 -1.51 8.29 24.77
C ARG A 829 -0.73 9.59 25.04
N ASP A 830 0.41 9.49 25.73
CA ASP A 830 1.32 10.58 26.07
C ASP A 830 2.34 10.94 24.96
N LYS A 831 2.43 10.13 23.90
CA LYS A 831 3.43 10.30 22.82
C LYS A 831 2.91 11.25 21.75
N LEU A 832 3.78 12.17 21.32
CA LEU A 832 3.50 13.11 20.23
C LEU A 832 3.63 12.46 18.86
N PHE A 833 4.68 11.66 18.66
CA PHE A 833 5.01 11.06 17.38
C PHE A 833 4.80 9.55 17.44
N LEU A 834 4.19 9.00 16.40
CA LEU A 834 4.32 7.60 16.02
C LEU A 834 5.25 7.57 14.80
N ILE A 835 6.18 6.62 14.76
CA ILE A 835 7.14 6.47 13.67
C ILE A 835 7.04 5.05 13.12
N GLN A 836 6.86 4.95 11.80
CA GLN A 836 7.10 3.73 11.02
C GLN A 836 8.47 3.87 10.34
N LEU A 837 9.32 2.84 10.45
CA LEU A 837 10.51 2.67 9.61
C LEU A 837 10.33 1.38 8.79
N TYR A 838 10.66 1.42 7.50
CA TYR A 838 10.40 0.32 6.57
C TYR A 838 11.55 0.20 5.57
N ASP A 839 12.08 -1.01 5.39
CA ASP A 839 13.11 -1.36 4.40
C ASP A 839 12.63 -2.59 3.62
N ARG A 840 12.53 -2.48 2.29
CA ARG A 840 11.89 -3.44 1.39
C ARG A 840 12.88 -3.97 0.36
N SER A 841 12.85 -5.28 0.16
CA SER A 841 13.59 -5.99 -0.89
C SER A 841 12.66 -6.38 -2.05
N PHE A 842 13.27 -6.83 -3.16
CA PHE A 842 12.59 -7.56 -4.23
C PHE A 842 13.26 -8.93 -4.31
N GLY A 843 12.51 -10.00 -4.03
CA GLY A 843 13.12 -11.27 -3.62
C GLY A 843 13.74 -11.17 -2.23
N GLU A 844 14.63 -12.11 -1.88
CA GLU A 844 15.16 -12.31 -0.53
C GLU A 844 15.58 -11.03 0.20
N TYR A 845 15.28 -10.96 1.51
CA TYR A 845 15.72 -9.87 2.37
C TYR A 845 17.16 -10.14 2.86
N PRO A 846 18.13 -9.22 2.65
CA PRO A 846 19.52 -9.46 3.00
C PRO A 846 19.78 -9.38 4.51
N ASP A 847 20.65 -10.25 5.02
CA ASP A 847 21.04 -10.30 6.43
C ASP A 847 21.66 -9.00 6.97
N ASP A 848 22.30 -8.19 6.12
CA ASP A 848 22.83 -6.88 6.52
C ASP A 848 21.74 -5.81 6.72
N GLY A 849 20.52 -6.07 6.24
CA GLY A 849 19.42 -5.11 6.25
C GLY A 849 18.71 -4.97 7.59
N PHE A 850 18.93 -5.86 8.54
CA PHE A 850 18.35 -5.72 9.89
C PHE A 850 19.03 -4.60 10.67
N GLU A 851 20.37 -4.53 10.60
CA GLU A 851 21.17 -3.59 11.40
C GLU A 851 20.94 -2.13 10.99
N PHE A 852 20.58 -1.87 9.72
CA PHE A 852 20.20 -0.54 9.24
C PHE A 852 19.07 0.10 10.06
N LEU A 853 17.96 -0.62 10.28
CA LEU A 853 16.86 -0.08 11.08
C LEU A 853 17.14 -0.19 12.59
N ASN A 854 17.90 -1.21 13.03
CA ASN A 854 18.31 -1.35 14.44
C ASN A 854 19.17 -0.17 14.89
N ASP A 855 20.18 0.21 14.10
CA ASP A 855 21.05 1.35 14.37
C ASP A 855 20.30 2.68 14.28
N TRP A 856 19.40 2.87 13.32
CA TRP A 856 18.65 4.13 13.25
C TRP A 856 17.79 4.33 14.50
N VAL A 857 17.11 3.27 14.95
CA VAL A 857 16.34 3.26 16.20
C VAL A 857 17.25 3.49 17.41
N SER A 858 18.34 2.74 17.55
CA SER A 858 19.20 2.79 18.74
C SER A 858 19.92 4.14 18.88
N ASN A 859 20.44 4.71 17.78
CA ASN A 859 21.05 6.03 17.80
C ASN A 859 20.04 7.13 18.14
N THR A 860 18.78 7.02 17.67
CA THR A 860 17.72 7.99 17.98
C THR A 860 17.33 7.95 19.46
N THR A 861 17.26 6.76 20.07
CA THR A 861 16.81 6.60 21.47
C THR A 861 17.93 6.60 22.51
N ALA A 862 19.21 6.58 22.11
CA ALA A 862 20.38 6.44 22.99
C ALA A 862 20.40 7.36 24.23
N ASP A 863 20.06 8.64 24.04
CA ASP A 863 20.02 9.66 25.11
C ASP A 863 18.60 9.91 25.67
N MET A 864 17.60 9.14 25.25
CA MET A 864 16.21 9.31 25.69
C MET A 864 15.90 8.51 26.95
N ALA A 865 15.11 9.07 27.87
CA ALA A 865 14.64 8.31 29.03
C ALA A 865 13.71 7.16 28.56
N PRO A 866 13.77 5.95 29.16
CA PRO A 866 12.92 4.82 28.75
C PRO A 866 11.42 5.07 28.83
N SER A 867 10.96 6.06 29.61
CA SER A 867 9.55 6.47 29.68
C SER A 867 9.15 7.51 28.63
N ASP A 868 10.10 8.07 27.87
CA ASP A 868 9.86 9.07 26.83
C ASP A 868 9.64 8.43 25.44
N TRP A 869 10.17 7.23 25.21
CA TRP A 869 9.93 6.44 24.00
C TRP A 869 9.10 5.15 24.24
N GLY A 870 8.97 4.32 23.21
CA GLY A 870 8.21 3.07 23.13
C GLY A 870 8.19 2.56 21.67
N MET A 871 7.48 1.47 21.37
CA MET A 871 7.24 0.97 20.00
C MET A 871 5.77 0.62 19.79
N TYR A 872 5.34 0.30 18.57
CA TYR A 872 3.93 0.08 18.23
C TYR A 872 3.70 -1.26 17.50
N ILE A 873 2.94 -2.16 18.11
CA ILE A 873 2.82 -3.57 17.68
C ILE A 873 2.08 -3.78 16.35
N ASN A 874 1.31 -2.81 15.84
CA ASN A 874 0.80 -2.89 14.47
C ASN A 874 1.92 -2.75 13.40
N TYR A 875 3.09 -2.26 13.80
CA TYR A 875 4.34 -2.30 13.03
C TYR A 875 5.34 -3.22 13.76
N ALA A 876 4.94 -4.47 13.98
CA ALA A 876 5.65 -5.46 14.80
C ALA A 876 7.06 -5.81 14.27
N ASP A 877 8.04 -5.77 15.18
CA ASP A 877 9.39 -6.28 14.97
C ASP A 877 9.51 -7.75 15.42
N ALA A 878 9.62 -8.66 14.46
CA ALA A 878 9.76 -10.11 14.71
C ALA A 878 11.10 -10.51 15.34
N ARG A 879 12.11 -9.63 15.35
CA ARG A 879 13.45 -9.92 15.89
C ARG A 879 13.62 -9.45 17.33
N MET A 880 12.55 -8.91 17.94
CA MET A 880 12.55 -8.45 19.33
C MET A 880 12.31 -9.61 20.29
N ASP A 881 13.09 -9.68 21.38
CA ASP A 881 12.81 -10.65 22.44
C ASP A 881 11.53 -10.28 23.21
N ARG A 882 10.82 -11.30 23.71
CA ARG A 882 9.53 -11.15 24.39
C ARG A 882 9.56 -10.13 25.53
N ALA A 883 10.61 -10.17 26.36
CA ALA A 883 10.74 -9.30 27.52
C ALA A 883 11.03 -7.84 27.14
N THR A 884 11.68 -7.57 26.00
CA THR A 884 11.80 -6.22 25.43
C THR A 884 10.49 -5.77 24.77
N ALA A 885 9.85 -6.65 23.99
CA ALA A 885 8.58 -6.39 23.32
C ALA A 885 7.48 -5.98 24.31
N GLU A 886 7.31 -6.74 25.41
CA GLU A 886 6.34 -6.45 26.45
C GLU A 886 6.45 -5.02 26.99
N LYS A 887 7.68 -4.58 27.24
CA LYS A 887 7.99 -3.24 27.78
C LYS A 887 7.84 -2.15 26.72
N ALA A 888 8.24 -2.44 25.49
CA ALA A 888 8.20 -1.49 24.38
C ALA A 888 6.77 -1.19 23.90
N TYR A 889 5.91 -2.21 23.80
CA TYR A 889 4.54 -2.08 23.29
C TYR A 889 3.51 -1.69 24.36
N TRP A 890 3.68 -2.11 25.63
CA TRP A 890 2.67 -1.88 26.67
C TRP A 890 3.15 -1.08 27.90
N GLY A 891 4.46 -0.84 28.03
CA GLY A 891 5.01 0.13 28.98
C GLY A 891 4.45 0.03 30.41
N THR A 892 3.79 1.09 30.89
CA THR A 892 3.21 1.14 32.24
C THR A 892 1.94 0.32 32.42
N ASN A 893 1.28 -0.09 31.33
CA ASN A 893 0.06 -0.91 31.37
C ASN A 893 0.36 -2.41 31.51
N LEU A 894 1.60 -2.83 31.21
CA LEU A 894 2.04 -4.23 31.21
C LEU A 894 1.66 -5.00 32.50
N PRO A 895 1.88 -4.51 33.73
CA PRO A 895 1.59 -5.32 34.93
C PRO A 895 0.10 -5.66 35.10
N ARG A 896 -0.82 -4.79 34.67
CA ARG A 896 -2.27 -5.09 34.67
C ARG A 896 -2.63 -6.07 33.56
N LEU A 897 -1.99 -5.96 32.40
CA LEU A 897 -2.18 -6.90 31.29
C LEU A 897 -1.73 -8.32 31.67
N GLN A 898 -0.55 -8.48 32.27
CA GLN A 898 -0.05 -9.77 32.76
C GLN A 898 -0.99 -10.38 33.82
N GLN A 899 -1.53 -9.55 34.73
CA GLN A 899 -2.53 -9.99 35.72
C GLN A 899 -3.84 -10.46 35.08
N ILE A 900 -4.29 -9.87 33.97
CA ILE A 900 -5.50 -10.29 33.25
C ILE A 900 -5.21 -11.53 32.39
N LYS A 901 -4.01 -11.64 31.79
CA LYS A 901 -3.56 -12.81 31.02
C LYS A 901 -3.59 -14.06 31.89
N ALA A 902 -3.07 -13.97 33.12
CA ALA A 902 -3.14 -15.04 34.12
C ALA A 902 -4.57 -15.43 34.58
N GLN A 903 -5.60 -14.65 34.24
CA GLN A 903 -7.00 -14.97 34.55
C GLN A 903 -7.74 -15.60 33.36
N VAL A 904 -7.50 -15.10 32.13
CA VAL A 904 -8.27 -15.51 30.93
C VAL A 904 -7.54 -16.49 30.01
N ASP A 905 -6.21 -16.53 30.08
CA ASP A 905 -5.35 -17.46 29.32
C ASP A 905 -4.04 -17.79 30.07
N PRO A 906 -4.12 -18.46 31.24
CA PRO A 906 -2.95 -18.81 32.06
C PRO A 906 -2.05 -19.89 31.44
N THR A 907 -2.54 -20.63 30.44
CA THR A 907 -1.81 -21.67 29.71
C THR A 907 -1.25 -21.18 28.37
N GLU A 908 -1.45 -19.88 28.08
CA GLU A 908 -1.00 -19.21 26.87
C GLU A 908 -1.46 -19.92 25.58
N VAL A 909 -2.74 -20.28 25.49
CA VAL A 909 -3.36 -20.81 24.27
C VAL A 909 -3.18 -19.82 23.12
N PHE A 910 -3.38 -18.53 23.38
CA PHE A 910 -3.11 -17.43 22.45
C PHE A 910 -1.70 -16.87 22.69
N TYR A 911 -0.70 -17.74 22.53
CA TYR A 911 0.72 -17.40 22.52
C TYR A 911 1.16 -16.89 21.14
N ASN A 912 2.20 -16.07 21.13
CA ASN A 912 3.15 -15.85 20.05
C ASN A 912 4.47 -15.30 20.65
N PRO A 913 5.61 -15.31 19.93
CA PRO A 913 6.92 -14.93 20.49
C PRO A 913 7.03 -13.54 21.14
N ILE A 914 6.12 -12.61 20.82
CA ILE A 914 6.09 -11.24 21.37
C ILE A 914 4.75 -10.88 22.05
N SER A 915 3.98 -11.90 22.44
CA SER A 915 2.73 -11.78 23.21
C SER A 915 2.98 -11.53 24.70
N ILE A 916 1.92 -11.19 25.45
CA ILE A 916 2.00 -10.91 26.90
C ILE A 916 2.09 -12.21 27.71
N GLU A 917 3.02 -12.25 28.67
CA GLU A 917 3.17 -13.35 29.63
C GLU A 917 2.08 -13.31 30.72
N PRO A 918 1.58 -14.46 31.22
CA PRO A 918 0.75 -14.47 32.42
C PRO A 918 1.58 -14.04 33.63
N ALA A 919 1.03 -13.18 34.49
CA ALA A 919 1.69 -12.80 35.74
C ALA A 919 2.02 -14.04 36.58
N PRO A 920 3.22 -14.13 37.20
CA PRO A 920 3.63 -15.29 37.97
C PRO A 920 2.61 -15.68 39.05
N ALA A 921 2.34 -16.97 39.18
CA ALA A 921 1.45 -17.49 40.21
C ALA A 921 1.96 -17.09 41.60
N THR A 922 1.11 -16.43 42.40
CA THR A 922 1.49 -15.90 43.72
C THR A 922 1.61 -17.03 44.75
N GLY A 923 2.73 -17.77 44.72
CA GLY A 923 2.94 -18.96 45.54
C GLY A 923 4.39 -19.38 45.80
N GLU A 924 5.37 -18.97 44.99
CA GLU A 924 6.78 -19.37 45.18
C GLU A 924 7.73 -18.15 45.21
N THR A 925 8.36 -17.94 46.38
CA THR A 925 9.41 -16.95 46.66
C THR A 925 10.38 -17.50 47.71
#